data_AF-A0A9D3MQ29-F1
#
_entry.id   AF-A0A9D3MQ29-F1
#
_cell.length_a   1.000
_cell.length_b   1.000
_cell.length_c   1.000
_cell.angle_alpha   90.00
_cell.angle_beta   90.00
_cell.angle_gamma   90.00
#
_symmetry.space_group_name_H-M   'P 1'
#
loop_
_entity.id
_entity.type
_entity.pdbx_description
1 polymer ?
#
loop_
_entity_poly.entity_id
_entity_poly.type
_entity_poly.pdbx_seq_one_letter_code
_entity_poly.pdbx_strand_id
1 'polypeptide(L)'
;MSVKAFELVPAVERDLLMGDKARINIECIECCGKHLYVGTNDCFVHHFLLEERTTPKGKLAFCAQKLLHKCLGLKKPVNELKAASALERLIVLCDSTVTVVDMVNLEAVSSGGARIKGVASFCVNENPVNGDPFCVELGVIATKRRTVQIYMVYEDRVQLVKEVSTPEQPCAVCLDGYFLCLALSTQYMILNYNTGASQDLFPYDSEEKKPIVKRIGREEFLLAAPGGLGMFATADGVSQRAPVNWSESVIGAAVCFPYVVALDEGFVTVHSMLDQQLKQTLSFRDGHILQDFEGKVVLASTKAVYVLVPLPLERQIQDLLAGHRVEEALTLAEGARRNIPKDKFQIMHRRILQQAGFIQFGQLQFLEAKEHFRKGQLDVRELISLYPLLLPSSSSFTRCHPPLHEFADLNHLAQGDQEKVRRCKLFLVSYLREARSTEVANGCREDVDTALLKLYAEADHESLLDLLASENACLLADSAPWLEKHHKYFALGLLYRYNGQDDAALQLWVKVVNGDLQDSTRSDLYEYVVDFLSFCPNLDLVWKYAEWALQKDQKVGVQIFTRRTVSDDQAGQMNPDSIIKYLHKYQQATLLYLEHLVLERRVQKEKLHTHLAVLYLDRVLGLLSQSPSPAQEVAEAREQLQKLLKESNLYRVQLLLGKLQDTELLLERATLHGKLEEHDKALHILVHQLKDFPAAEGYCLWASASRDEEHRRRLFHLLLGVYLDPDAPGDERTVAAVDLLNRHAGAFDAAQVLRLLPEGWSLQLLRPFLSGALRGAMHARRTSQVALGLARAENLLLKHDRLKYRGGPVFVSEKKGCQLCHNTFTEPDCVCLPGGVPVHTHCAAQRARDSPRKRPSANPSNHT
;
A
#
# COMPACT_ATOMS: atom_id res chain seq x y z
N MET A 1 1.23 -44.57 0.09
CA MET A 1 1.10 -44.06 1.47
C MET A 1 1.49 -42.61 1.45
N SER A 2 0.61 -41.75 1.93
CA SER A 2 0.74 -40.30 1.83
C SER A 2 1.55 -39.72 2.98
N VAL A 3 1.36 -40.25 4.20
CA VAL A 3 2.09 -39.86 5.43
C VAL A 3 2.14 -41.04 6.37
N LYS A 4 3.28 -41.24 7.04
CA LYS A 4 3.34 -42.17 8.16
C LYS A 4 2.84 -41.44 9.42
N ALA A 5 1.64 -41.78 9.89
CA ALA A 5 1.02 -41.16 11.06
C ALA A 5 1.27 -41.96 12.35
N PHE A 6 1.36 -43.28 12.25
CA PHE A 6 1.53 -44.17 13.40
C PHE A 6 2.66 -45.17 13.19
N GLU A 7 3.26 -45.61 14.30
CA GLU A 7 4.09 -46.80 14.37
C GLU A 7 3.37 -47.88 15.19
N LEU A 8 3.29 -49.09 14.64
CA LEU A 8 2.76 -50.25 15.35
C LEU A 8 3.84 -50.83 16.25
N VAL A 9 3.60 -50.85 17.56
CA VAL A 9 4.56 -51.32 18.57
C VAL A 9 3.93 -52.43 19.40
N PRO A 10 4.58 -53.61 19.55
CA PRO A 10 4.08 -54.64 20.46
C PRO A 10 4.16 -54.14 21.91
N ALA A 11 3.10 -54.37 22.68
CA ALA A 11 2.99 -53.97 24.08
C ALA A 11 2.95 -55.15 25.03
N VAL A 12 2.11 -56.15 24.74
CA VAL A 12 2.05 -57.40 25.50
C VAL A 12 2.15 -58.57 24.54
N GLU A 13 3.24 -59.31 24.66
CA GLU A 13 3.46 -60.53 23.89
C GLU A 13 2.76 -61.72 24.52
N ARG A 14 2.57 -62.78 23.72
CA ARG A 14 1.85 -63.99 24.10
C ARG A 14 2.40 -64.64 25.38
N ASP A 15 3.71 -64.65 25.54
CA ASP A 15 4.40 -65.34 26.63
C ASP A 15 4.05 -64.75 28.00
N LEU A 16 3.84 -63.43 28.06
CA LEU A 16 3.44 -62.70 29.26
C LEU A 16 1.97 -62.94 29.64
N LEU A 17 1.12 -63.19 28.65
CA LEU A 17 -0.32 -63.43 28.82
C LEU A 17 -0.61 -64.87 29.24
N MET A 18 -0.13 -65.85 28.45
CA MET A 18 -0.69 -67.20 28.43
C MET A 18 0.30 -68.32 28.75
N GLY A 19 1.61 -68.05 28.76
CA GLY A 19 2.63 -69.11 28.71
C GLY A 19 2.34 -70.11 27.57
N ASP A 20 2.51 -71.41 27.82
CA ASP A 20 2.29 -72.49 26.83
C ASP A 20 0.81 -72.91 26.61
N LYS A 21 -0.17 -72.24 27.25
CA LYS A 21 -1.58 -72.64 27.13
C LYS A 21 -2.18 -72.20 25.78
N ALA A 22 -2.20 -73.12 24.82
CA ALA A 22 -2.59 -72.86 23.43
C ALA A 22 -4.06 -72.46 23.16
N ARG A 23 -4.96 -72.48 24.16
CA ARG A 23 -6.42 -72.27 23.99
C ARG A 23 -6.97 -70.95 24.56
N ILE A 24 -6.12 -70.11 25.13
CA ILE A 24 -6.54 -68.83 25.70
C ILE A 24 -6.53 -67.78 24.59
N ASN A 25 -7.61 -67.00 24.47
CA ASN A 25 -7.73 -65.89 23.53
C ASN A 25 -8.07 -64.60 24.28
N ILE A 26 -7.58 -63.47 23.76
CA ILE A 26 -7.97 -62.13 24.20
C ILE A 26 -9.36 -61.82 23.64
N GLU A 27 -10.31 -61.48 24.52
CA GLU A 27 -11.70 -61.15 24.17
C GLU A 27 -11.97 -59.64 24.25
N CYS A 28 -11.41 -58.97 25.27
CA CYS A 28 -11.56 -57.53 25.46
C CYS A 28 -10.34 -56.91 26.13
N ILE A 29 -10.19 -55.60 25.95
CA ILE A 29 -9.08 -54.82 26.50
C ILE A 29 -9.63 -53.50 27.02
N GLU A 30 -9.03 -53.01 28.10
CA GLU A 30 -9.22 -51.65 28.60
C GLU A 30 -7.86 -51.07 29.00
N CYS A 31 -7.62 -49.80 28.71
CA CYS A 31 -6.41 -49.09 29.12
C CYS A 31 -6.77 -47.81 29.90
N CYS A 32 -6.10 -47.59 31.02
CA CYS A 32 -6.25 -46.41 31.86
C CYS A 32 -4.86 -45.89 32.25
N GLY A 33 -4.42 -44.80 31.63
CA GLY A 33 -3.05 -44.28 31.77
C GLY A 33 -1.95 -45.29 31.39
N LYS A 34 -1.32 -45.89 32.41
CA LYS A 34 -0.28 -46.93 32.26
C LYS A 34 -0.81 -48.34 32.56
N HIS A 35 -2.02 -48.47 33.08
CA HIS A 35 -2.60 -49.75 33.45
C HIS A 35 -3.38 -50.33 32.27
N LEU A 36 -3.00 -51.53 31.85
CA LEU A 36 -3.67 -52.28 30.80
C LEU A 36 -4.36 -53.50 31.42
N TYR A 37 -5.66 -53.63 31.18
CA TYR A 37 -6.47 -54.76 31.60
C TYR A 37 -6.86 -55.58 30.38
N VAL A 38 -6.64 -56.89 30.46
CA VAL A 38 -6.91 -57.83 29.37
C VAL A 38 -7.86 -58.91 29.87
N GLY A 39 -9.04 -59.01 29.25
CA GLY A 39 -10.03 -60.04 29.52
C GLY A 39 -9.88 -61.20 28.55
N THR A 40 -9.93 -62.43 29.06
CA THR A 40 -9.74 -63.64 28.27
C THR A 40 -10.99 -64.53 28.22
N ASN A 41 -10.99 -65.45 27.26
CA ASN A 41 -12.07 -66.42 27.09
C ASN A 41 -12.23 -67.42 28.26
N ASP A 42 -11.17 -67.63 29.05
CA ASP A 42 -11.16 -68.51 30.23
C ASP A 42 -11.51 -67.79 31.55
N CYS A 43 -12.18 -66.63 31.46
CA CYS A 43 -12.72 -65.90 32.61
C CYS A 43 -11.64 -65.23 33.49
N PHE A 44 -10.47 -64.92 32.94
CA PHE A 44 -9.42 -64.17 33.63
C PHE A 44 -9.41 -62.71 33.20
N VAL A 45 -9.08 -61.85 34.17
CA VAL A 45 -8.66 -60.47 33.93
C VAL A 45 -7.20 -60.39 34.32
N HIS A 46 -6.35 -60.02 33.36
CA HIS A 46 -4.93 -59.78 33.57
C HIS A 46 -4.67 -58.28 33.66
N HIS A 47 -3.89 -57.86 34.67
CA HIS A 47 -3.49 -56.48 34.89
C HIS A 47 -2.00 -56.31 34.62
N PHE A 48 -1.68 -55.43 33.69
CA PHE A 48 -0.32 -55.08 33.30
C PHE A 48 -0.06 -53.60 33.55
N LEU A 49 1.18 -53.30 33.95
CA LEU A 49 1.73 -51.95 33.92
C LEU A 49 2.55 -51.79 32.64
N LEU A 50 2.16 -50.84 31.80
CA LEU A 50 2.87 -50.48 30.57
C LEU A 50 3.85 -49.36 30.85
N GLU A 51 5.14 -49.69 30.77
CA GLU A 51 6.22 -48.71 30.82
C GLU A 51 6.67 -48.33 29.40
N GLU A 52 6.58 -47.05 29.08
CA GLU A 52 7.11 -46.47 27.84
C GLU A 52 8.64 -46.34 27.95
N ARG A 53 9.36 -46.95 27.02
CA ARG A 53 10.82 -46.88 26.93
C ARG A 53 11.24 -46.41 25.55
N THR A 54 12.08 -45.39 25.50
CA THR A 54 12.70 -44.97 24.24
C THR A 54 13.94 -45.82 23.99
N THR A 55 13.91 -46.60 22.92
CA THR A 55 15.08 -47.35 22.45
C THR A 55 16.24 -46.40 22.13
N PRO A 56 17.50 -46.87 22.13
CA PRO A 56 18.66 -46.03 21.77
C PRO A 56 18.60 -45.45 20.35
N LYS A 57 17.72 -45.99 19.48
CA LYS A 57 17.45 -45.48 18.13
C LYS A 57 16.30 -44.44 18.09
N GLY A 58 15.82 -43.98 19.24
CA GLY A 58 14.74 -42.99 19.34
C GLY A 58 13.33 -43.53 19.09
N LYS A 59 13.14 -44.85 18.91
CA LYS A 59 11.81 -45.47 18.76
C LYS A 59 11.20 -45.77 20.12
N LEU A 60 9.90 -45.53 20.26
CA LEU A 60 9.15 -45.94 21.43
C LEU A 60 8.93 -47.45 21.41
N ALA A 61 9.21 -48.08 22.55
CA ALA A 61 8.93 -49.48 22.84
C ALA A 61 8.18 -49.54 24.17
N PHE A 62 7.34 -50.56 24.34
CA PHE A 62 6.63 -50.80 25.60
C PHE A 62 7.24 -51.99 26.31
N CYS A 63 7.42 -51.86 27.62
CA CYS A 63 7.73 -52.98 28.50
C CYS A 63 6.50 -53.23 29.38
N ALA A 64 5.87 -54.38 29.22
CA ALA A 64 4.73 -54.77 30.05
C ALA A 64 5.20 -55.58 31.25
N GLN A 65 4.88 -55.10 32.45
CA GLN A 65 5.03 -55.84 33.69
C GLN A 65 3.68 -56.38 34.12
N LYS A 66 3.55 -57.71 34.26
CA LYS A 66 2.34 -58.34 34.81
C LYS A 66 2.28 -58.10 36.31
N LEU A 67 1.28 -57.36 36.78
CA LEU A 67 1.07 -57.08 38.20
C LEU A 67 0.22 -58.16 38.86
N LEU A 68 -0.91 -58.48 38.23
CA LEU A 68 -1.96 -59.33 38.80
C LEU A 68 -2.70 -60.08 37.70
N HIS A 69 -3.26 -61.24 38.04
CA HIS A 69 -4.31 -61.87 37.24
C HIS A 69 -5.31 -62.54 38.16
N LYS A 70 -6.60 -62.51 37.80
CA LYS A 70 -7.65 -63.06 38.64
C LYS A 70 -8.76 -63.71 37.81
N CYS A 71 -9.23 -64.86 38.26
CA CYS A 71 -10.40 -65.53 37.68
C CYS A 71 -11.67 -65.03 38.35
N LEU A 72 -12.70 -64.73 37.56
CA LEU A 72 -14.01 -64.30 38.07
C LEU A 72 -14.92 -65.51 38.41
N GLY A 73 -14.48 -66.74 38.14
CA GLY A 73 -15.11 -67.99 38.62
C GLY A 73 -16.32 -68.49 37.82
N LEU A 74 -16.67 -67.85 36.70
CA LEU A 74 -17.90 -68.12 35.95
C LEU A 74 -17.72 -69.06 34.73
N LYS A 75 -16.49 -69.49 34.41
CA LYS A 75 -16.12 -70.32 33.24
C LYS A 75 -16.65 -69.80 31.89
N LYS A 76 -16.96 -68.52 31.80
CA LYS A 76 -17.41 -67.82 30.59
C LYS A 76 -16.43 -66.70 30.24
N PRO A 77 -16.36 -66.28 28.97
CA PRO A 77 -15.47 -65.21 28.54
C PRO A 77 -15.77 -63.90 29.28
N VAL A 78 -14.72 -63.09 29.47
CA VAL A 78 -14.88 -61.68 29.85
C VAL A 78 -15.18 -60.91 28.57
N ASN A 79 -16.41 -60.40 28.43
CA ASN A 79 -16.89 -59.83 27.18
C ASN A 79 -16.47 -58.37 26.98
N GLU A 80 -16.56 -57.55 28.04
CA GLU A 80 -16.24 -56.12 27.98
C GLU A 80 -15.61 -55.66 29.31
N LEU A 81 -14.67 -54.73 29.20
CA LEU A 81 -14.00 -54.06 30.31
C LEU A 81 -14.09 -52.56 30.08
N LYS A 82 -14.37 -51.79 31.14
CA LYS A 82 -14.30 -50.32 31.12
C LYS A 82 -13.71 -49.78 32.42
N ALA A 83 -12.80 -48.82 32.30
CA ALA A 83 -12.15 -48.18 33.43
C ALA A 83 -12.98 -46.99 33.92
N ALA A 84 -13.35 -46.99 35.19
CA ALA A 84 -13.88 -45.83 35.89
C ALA A 84 -12.75 -45.23 36.76
N SER A 85 -11.82 -44.53 36.10
CA SER A 85 -10.58 -44.04 36.72
C SER A 85 -10.82 -43.12 37.92
N ALA A 86 -11.84 -42.26 37.85
CA ALA A 86 -12.24 -41.36 38.95
C ALA A 86 -12.70 -42.11 40.22
N LEU A 87 -13.12 -43.38 40.09
CA LEU A 87 -13.59 -44.21 41.20
C LEU A 87 -12.56 -45.27 41.61
N GLU A 88 -11.43 -45.38 40.90
CA GLU A 88 -10.49 -46.51 41.03
C GLU A 88 -11.20 -47.88 40.87
N ARG A 89 -12.22 -47.94 40.02
CA ARG A 89 -13.02 -49.14 39.75
C ARG A 89 -12.94 -49.57 38.29
N LEU A 90 -12.88 -50.88 38.06
CA LEU A 90 -12.99 -51.52 36.76
C LEU A 90 -14.38 -52.15 36.63
N ILE A 91 -15.10 -51.80 35.58
CA ILE A 91 -16.43 -52.33 35.27
C ILE A 91 -16.24 -53.50 34.31
N VAL A 92 -16.71 -54.68 34.71
CA VAL A 92 -16.45 -55.94 34.02
C VAL A 92 -17.77 -56.63 33.66
N LEU A 93 -17.97 -56.91 32.37
CA LEU A 93 -19.07 -57.73 31.88
C LEU A 93 -18.62 -59.18 31.68
N CYS A 94 -19.20 -60.08 32.46
CA CYS A 94 -19.02 -61.52 32.32
C CYS A 94 -20.34 -62.23 32.59
N ASP A 95 -20.70 -63.23 31.78
CA ASP A 95 -21.95 -63.99 31.92
C ASP A 95 -23.22 -63.11 32.02
N SER A 96 -23.36 -62.16 31.09
CA SER A 96 -24.48 -61.20 31.07
C SER A 96 -24.68 -60.43 32.39
N THR A 97 -23.63 -60.32 33.20
CA THR A 97 -23.64 -59.60 34.46
C THR A 97 -22.51 -58.58 34.47
N VAL A 98 -22.84 -57.31 34.67
CA VAL A 98 -21.85 -56.26 34.93
C VAL A 98 -21.52 -56.28 36.41
N THR A 99 -20.24 -56.36 36.72
CA THR A 99 -19.67 -56.36 38.07
C THR A 99 -18.67 -55.23 38.19
N VAL A 100 -18.68 -54.51 39.31
CA VAL A 100 -17.69 -53.48 39.62
C VAL A 100 -16.62 -54.11 40.50
N VAL A 101 -15.37 -54.06 40.05
CA VAL A 101 -14.20 -54.56 40.79
C VAL A 101 -13.21 -53.42 41.03
N ASP A 102 -12.37 -53.57 42.03
CA ASP A 102 -11.26 -52.64 42.29
C ASP A 102 -10.16 -52.76 41.22
N MET A 103 -9.60 -51.63 40.78
CA MET A 103 -8.59 -51.59 39.72
C MET A 103 -7.25 -52.22 40.12
N VAL A 104 -6.90 -52.24 41.40
CA VAL A 104 -5.58 -52.66 41.90
C VAL A 104 -5.57 -54.13 42.25
N ASN A 105 -6.60 -54.62 42.97
CA ASN A 105 -6.65 -56.01 43.46
C ASN A 105 -7.69 -56.89 42.73
N LEU A 106 -8.50 -56.32 41.83
CA LEU A 106 -9.59 -56.99 41.10
C LEU A 106 -10.59 -57.69 42.03
N GLU A 107 -10.75 -57.23 43.28
CA GLU A 107 -11.80 -57.70 44.20
C GLU A 107 -13.13 -57.04 43.89
N ALA A 108 -14.20 -57.84 43.93
CA ALA A 108 -15.55 -57.32 43.84
C ALA A 108 -15.89 -56.57 45.14
N VAL A 109 -16.55 -55.42 44.99
CA VAL A 109 -16.97 -54.59 46.13
C VAL A 109 -17.86 -55.41 47.07
N SER A 110 -17.48 -55.50 48.35
CA SER A 110 -18.06 -56.45 49.33
C SER A 110 -19.52 -56.16 49.74
N SER A 111 -20.04 -54.97 49.40
CA SER A 111 -21.36 -54.48 49.80
C SER A 111 -22.48 -54.91 48.83
N GLY A 112 -22.86 -56.19 48.83
CA GLY A 112 -24.22 -56.69 48.46
C GLY A 112 -24.97 -56.26 47.16
N GLY A 113 -24.48 -55.37 46.28
CA GLY A 113 -25.37 -54.74 45.29
C GLY A 113 -24.76 -54.07 44.05
N ALA A 114 -23.45 -54.21 43.78
CA ALA A 114 -22.85 -53.65 42.55
C ALA A 114 -22.88 -54.66 41.37
N ARG A 115 -24.03 -55.32 41.12
CA ARG A 115 -24.19 -56.23 39.98
C ARG A 115 -25.44 -55.90 39.17
N ILE A 116 -25.25 -55.62 37.88
CA ILE A 116 -26.35 -55.45 36.92
C ILE A 116 -26.50 -56.74 36.15
N LYS A 117 -27.67 -57.39 36.23
CA LYS A 117 -27.94 -58.67 35.55
C LYS A 117 -28.70 -58.46 34.24
N GLY A 118 -28.51 -59.38 33.29
CA GLY A 118 -29.19 -59.35 32.01
C GLY A 118 -28.65 -58.27 31.09
N VAL A 119 -27.33 -58.11 31.05
CA VAL A 119 -26.64 -57.13 30.21
C VAL A 119 -26.09 -57.80 28.95
N ALA A 120 -26.38 -57.21 27.78
CA ALA A 120 -25.81 -57.65 26.51
C ALA A 120 -24.50 -56.95 26.19
N SER A 121 -24.45 -55.63 26.38
CA SER A 121 -23.29 -54.75 26.16
C SER A 121 -23.49 -53.47 26.95
N PHE A 122 -22.43 -52.74 27.25
CA PHE A 122 -22.51 -51.47 27.94
C PHE A 122 -21.46 -50.46 27.45
N CYS A 123 -21.69 -49.18 27.72
CA CYS A 123 -20.68 -48.15 27.52
C CYS A 123 -20.75 -47.07 28.59
N VAL A 124 -19.63 -46.37 28.77
CA VAL A 124 -19.48 -45.26 29.71
C VAL A 124 -19.76 -43.96 28.97
N ASN A 125 -20.50 -43.03 29.60
CA ASN A 125 -20.68 -41.69 29.05
C ASN A 125 -19.44 -40.83 29.37
N GLU A 126 -18.66 -40.50 28.34
CA GLU A 126 -17.48 -39.63 28.46
C GLU A 126 -17.84 -38.14 28.65
N ASN A 127 -19.10 -37.77 28.42
CA ASN A 127 -19.64 -36.43 28.65
C ASN A 127 -20.89 -36.53 29.53
N PRO A 128 -20.73 -36.90 30.82
CA PRO A 128 -21.86 -37.19 31.69
C PRO A 128 -22.72 -35.95 31.90
N VAL A 129 -24.02 -36.18 31.98
CA VAL A 129 -25.01 -35.12 32.26
C VAL A 129 -24.94 -34.68 33.72
N ASN A 130 -24.68 -35.63 34.62
CA ASN A 130 -24.50 -35.36 36.02
C ASN A 130 -23.10 -34.78 36.26
N GLY A 131 -23.02 -33.61 36.90
CA GLY A 131 -21.76 -32.94 37.23
C GLY A 131 -21.05 -33.49 38.47
N ASP A 132 -21.56 -34.57 39.09
CA ASP A 132 -20.94 -35.21 40.25
C ASP A 132 -19.66 -35.98 39.84
N PRO A 133 -18.46 -35.55 40.29
CA PRO A 133 -17.19 -36.17 39.91
C PRO A 133 -16.97 -37.55 40.55
N PHE A 134 -17.79 -37.95 41.52
CA PHE A 134 -17.66 -39.22 42.25
C PHE A 134 -18.62 -40.30 41.72
N CYS A 135 -19.07 -40.16 40.48
CA CYS A 135 -19.88 -41.18 39.82
C CYS A 135 -19.59 -41.24 38.32
N VAL A 136 -19.90 -42.39 37.73
CA VAL A 136 -19.79 -42.62 36.28
C VAL A 136 -21.16 -42.99 35.74
N GLU A 137 -21.59 -42.32 34.69
CA GLU A 137 -22.84 -42.63 33.98
C GLU A 137 -22.60 -43.76 32.97
N LEU A 138 -23.42 -44.81 33.04
CA LEU A 138 -23.30 -46.04 32.28
C LEU A 138 -24.57 -46.28 31.47
N GLY A 139 -24.44 -46.46 30.15
CA GLY A 139 -25.51 -46.95 29.30
C GLY A 139 -25.42 -48.46 29.13
N VAL A 140 -26.49 -49.18 29.45
CA VAL A 140 -26.54 -50.64 29.49
C VAL A 140 -27.62 -51.15 28.54
N ILE A 141 -27.25 -52.02 27.61
CA ILE A 141 -28.22 -52.74 26.78
C ILE A 141 -28.71 -53.95 27.55
N ALA A 142 -30.02 -54.06 27.74
CA ALA A 142 -30.61 -55.23 28.37
C ALA A 142 -30.72 -56.42 27.38
N THR A 143 -30.32 -57.60 27.82
CA THR A 143 -30.36 -58.84 27.04
C THR A 143 -31.81 -59.23 26.71
N LYS A 144 -32.10 -59.45 25.42
CA LYS A 144 -33.44 -59.84 24.92
C LYS A 144 -34.56 -58.89 25.34
N ARG A 145 -34.23 -57.62 25.58
CA ARG A 145 -35.18 -56.54 25.84
C ARG A 145 -34.88 -55.37 24.91
N ARG A 146 -35.93 -54.75 24.37
CA ARG A 146 -35.84 -53.55 23.53
C ARG A 146 -35.68 -52.30 24.40
N THR A 147 -34.68 -52.30 25.28
CA THR A 147 -34.47 -51.26 26.29
C THR A 147 -33.00 -50.99 26.51
N VAL A 148 -32.66 -49.70 26.64
CA VAL A 148 -31.38 -49.21 27.15
C VAL A 148 -31.60 -48.61 28.54
N GLN A 149 -30.79 -49.01 29.49
CA GLN A 149 -30.87 -48.59 30.89
C GLN A 149 -29.67 -47.71 31.24
N ILE A 150 -29.94 -46.54 31.81
CA ILE A 150 -28.93 -45.57 32.25
C ILE A 150 -28.73 -45.75 33.75
N TYR A 151 -27.50 -46.07 34.15
CA TYR A 151 -27.12 -46.26 35.54
C TYR A 151 -26.08 -45.20 35.97
N MET A 152 -26.15 -44.76 37.23
CA MET A 152 -25.00 -44.12 37.89
C MET A 152 -24.27 -45.18 38.71
N VAL A 153 -22.97 -45.31 38.44
CA VAL A 153 -22.06 -46.17 39.19
C VAL A 153 -21.28 -45.28 40.15
N TYR A 154 -21.41 -45.57 41.45
CA TYR A 154 -20.63 -44.99 42.53
C TYR A 154 -19.59 -46.02 43.00
N GLU A 155 -18.75 -45.63 43.96
CA GLU A 155 -17.73 -46.52 44.53
C GLU A 155 -18.33 -47.77 45.18
N ASP A 156 -19.45 -47.62 45.90
CA ASP A 156 -20.08 -48.65 46.74
C ASP A 156 -21.45 -49.14 46.26
N ARG A 157 -22.08 -48.42 45.31
CA ARG A 157 -23.44 -48.70 44.84
C ARG A 157 -23.64 -48.41 43.36
N VAL A 158 -24.68 -49.02 42.78
CA VAL A 158 -25.13 -48.77 41.40
C VAL A 158 -26.60 -48.41 41.42
N GLN A 159 -26.98 -47.31 40.77
CA GLN A 159 -28.35 -46.79 40.76
C GLN A 159 -28.89 -46.68 39.34
N LEU A 160 -30.05 -47.28 39.08
CA LEU A 160 -30.79 -47.07 37.83
C LEU A 160 -31.41 -45.67 37.83
N VAL A 161 -31.09 -44.86 36.83
CA VAL A 161 -31.63 -43.49 36.64
C VAL A 161 -32.79 -43.49 35.68
N LYS A 162 -32.63 -44.16 34.53
CA LYS A 162 -33.60 -44.11 33.44
C LYS A 162 -33.62 -45.43 32.69
N GLU A 163 -34.80 -45.88 32.31
CA GLU A 163 -34.99 -46.95 31.34
C GLU A 163 -35.65 -46.36 30.11
N VAL A 164 -35.08 -46.68 28.94
CA VAL A 164 -35.44 -46.10 27.65
C VAL A 164 -35.81 -47.22 26.71
N SER A 165 -37.04 -47.20 26.20
CA SER A 165 -37.50 -48.19 25.21
C SER A 165 -36.99 -47.85 23.83
N THR A 166 -36.54 -48.86 23.09
CA THR A 166 -36.10 -48.78 21.69
C THR A 166 -37.09 -49.52 20.78
N PRO A 167 -37.20 -49.15 19.49
CA PRO A 167 -38.13 -49.82 18.57
C PRO A 167 -37.76 -51.29 18.31
N GLU A 168 -36.45 -51.57 18.26
CA GLU A 168 -35.87 -52.90 18.08
C GLU A 168 -34.85 -53.23 19.18
N GLN A 169 -34.30 -54.44 19.16
CA GLN A 169 -33.22 -54.83 20.08
C GLN A 169 -31.94 -54.04 19.71
N PRO A 170 -31.37 -53.25 20.63
CA PRO A 170 -30.08 -52.62 20.38
C PRO A 170 -28.96 -53.67 20.48
N CYS A 171 -28.01 -53.59 19.55
CA CYS A 171 -26.83 -54.43 19.45
C CYS A 171 -25.58 -53.73 20.00
N ALA A 172 -25.48 -52.40 19.79
CA ALA A 172 -24.43 -51.56 20.34
C ALA A 172 -24.97 -50.17 20.69
N VAL A 173 -24.33 -49.53 21.67
CA VAL A 173 -24.70 -48.21 22.17
C VAL A 173 -23.46 -47.37 22.45
N CYS A 174 -23.53 -46.09 22.14
CA CYS A 174 -22.56 -45.09 22.55
C CYS A 174 -23.29 -43.88 23.15
N LEU A 175 -22.74 -43.31 24.23
CA LEU A 175 -23.31 -42.16 24.93
C LEU A 175 -22.45 -40.91 24.79
N ASP A 176 -23.10 -39.77 24.58
CA ASP A 176 -22.55 -38.44 24.83
C ASP A 176 -23.65 -37.50 25.32
N GLY A 177 -23.50 -36.95 26.52
CA GLY A 177 -24.53 -36.11 27.13
C GLY A 177 -25.87 -36.86 27.25
N TYR A 178 -26.93 -36.27 26.73
CA TYR A 178 -28.27 -36.87 26.70
C TYR A 178 -28.53 -37.78 25.50
N PHE A 179 -27.56 -37.94 24.59
CA PHE A 179 -27.76 -38.60 23.31
C PHE A 179 -27.19 -40.01 23.31
N LEU A 180 -28.02 -40.96 22.90
CA LEU A 180 -27.69 -42.35 22.64
C LEU A 180 -27.55 -42.53 21.12
N CYS A 181 -26.35 -42.88 20.66
CA CYS A 181 -26.19 -43.42 19.31
C CYS A 181 -26.31 -44.94 19.39
N LEU A 182 -27.26 -45.51 18.66
CA LEU A 182 -27.65 -46.90 18.77
C LEU A 182 -27.51 -47.61 17.42
N ALA A 183 -26.93 -48.79 17.44
CA ALA A 183 -27.09 -49.78 16.39
C ALA A 183 -28.20 -50.74 16.80
N LEU A 184 -29.32 -50.72 16.08
CA LEU A 184 -30.40 -51.70 16.22
C LEU A 184 -30.10 -52.95 15.36
N SER A 185 -31.03 -53.89 15.33
CA SER A 185 -30.93 -55.07 14.46
C SER A 185 -30.91 -54.71 12.97
N THR A 186 -31.68 -53.69 12.55
CA THR A 186 -31.87 -53.33 11.12
C THR A 186 -31.41 -51.93 10.72
N GLN A 187 -31.06 -51.06 11.67
CA GLN A 187 -30.71 -49.66 11.39
C GLN A 187 -29.89 -49.00 12.50
N TYR A 188 -29.21 -47.90 12.16
CA TYR A 188 -28.66 -46.97 13.14
C TYR A 188 -29.67 -45.86 13.46
N MET A 189 -29.71 -45.43 14.73
CA MET A 189 -30.54 -44.33 15.19
C MET A 189 -29.83 -43.49 16.26
N ILE A 190 -30.25 -42.23 16.40
CA ILE A 190 -29.89 -41.38 17.54
C ILE A 190 -31.15 -41.13 18.38
N LEU A 191 -31.02 -41.24 19.69
CA LEU A 191 -32.12 -41.05 20.62
C LEU A 191 -31.68 -40.20 21.81
N ASN A 192 -32.44 -39.14 22.11
CA ASN A 192 -32.23 -38.34 23.30
C ASN A 192 -33.04 -38.93 24.46
N TYR A 193 -32.36 -39.46 25.49
CA TYR A 193 -33.05 -40.18 26.57
C TYR A 193 -33.79 -39.28 27.57
N ASN A 194 -33.54 -37.98 27.54
CA ASN A 194 -34.22 -36.99 28.39
C ASN A 194 -35.55 -36.53 27.76
N THR A 195 -35.52 -36.18 26.47
CA THR A 195 -36.70 -35.70 25.74
C THR A 195 -37.51 -36.82 25.09
N GLY A 196 -36.89 -37.97 24.83
CA GLY A 196 -37.47 -39.08 24.07
C GLY A 196 -37.45 -38.86 22.55
N ALA A 197 -36.87 -37.77 22.05
CA ALA A 197 -36.74 -37.52 20.63
C ALA A 197 -35.80 -38.54 19.97
N SER A 198 -36.19 -39.09 18.82
CA SER A 198 -35.40 -40.08 18.08
C SER A 198 -35.32 -39.73 16.59
N GLN A 199 -34.16 -39.99 15.99
CA GLN A 199 -33.88 -39.78 14.58
C GLN A 199 -33.22 -41.03 14.00
N ASP A 200 -33.83 -41.60 12.97
CA ASP A 200 -33.26 -42.72 12.21
C ASP A 200 -32.18 -42.20 11.26
N LEU A 201 -31.09 -42.96 11.09
CA LEU A 201 -29.96 -42.58 10.25
C LEU A 201 -29.94 -43.36 8.93
N PHE A 202 -29.48 -44.61 8.96
CA PHE A 202 -29.38 -45.45 7.77
C PHE A 202 -29.44 -46.95 8.13
N PRO A 203 -29.79 -47.82 7.15
CA PRO A 203 -29.92 -49.26 7.36
C PRO A 203 -28.61 -49.94 7.75
N TYR A 204 -28.73 -51.02 8.52
CA TYR A 204 -27.62 -51.82 9.04
C TYR A 204 -28.10 -53.23 9.36
N ASP A 205 -27.34 -54.27 9.03
CA ASP A 205 -27.72 -55.66 9.38
C ASP A 205 -26.78 -56.23 10.44
N SER A 206 -27.35 -56.54 11.62
CA SER A 206 -26.63 -57.13 12.74
C SER A 206 -26.20 -58.59 12.55
N GLU A 207 -26.79 -59.31 11.59
CA GLU A 207 -26.41 -60.70 11.29
C GLU A 207 -25.20 -60.76 10.35
N GLU A 208 -25.04 -59.78 9.46
CA GLU A 208 -23.94 -59.75 8.49
C GLU A 208 -22.65 -59.15 9.06
N LYS A 209 -22.76 -58.07 9.86
CA LYS A 209 -21.60 -57.30 10.31
C LYS A 209 -21.72 -56.95 11.79
N LYS A 210 -20.57 -56.74 12.44
CA LYS A 210 -20.51 -56.20 13.80
C LYS A 210 -20.76 -54.69 13.77
N PRO A 211 -21.56 -54.12 14.68
CA PRO A 211 -21.88 -52.70 14.62
C PRO A 211 -20.67 -51.87 15.05
N ILE A 212 -20.47 -50.72 14.40
CA ILE A 212 -19.47 -49.73 14.78
C ILE A 212 -20.22 -48.47 15.17
N VAL A 213 -20.23 -48.17 16.46
CA VAL A 213 -20.76 -46.93 17.03
C VAL A 213 -19.69 -46.36 17.93
N LYS A 214 -19.09 -45.24 17.54
CA LYS A 214 -17.97 -44.64 18.28
C LYS A 214 -18.15 -43.14 18.44
N ARG A 215 -17.99 -42.64 19.66
CA ARG A 215 -17.90 -41.20 19.92
C ARG A 215 -16.60 -40.63 19.36
N ILE A 216 -16.67 -39.51 18.63
CA ILE A 216 -15.50 -38.79 18.10
C ILE A 216 -15.34 -37.40 18.70
N GLY A 217 -16.41 -36.84 19.25
CA GLY A 217 -16.45 -35.50 19.81
C GLY A 217 -17.71 -35.32 20.65
N ARG A 218 -17.91 -34.10 21.17
CA ARG A 218 -19.18 -33.74 21.81
C ARG A 218 -20.28 -33.81 20.78
N GLU A 219 -21.33 -34.57 21.09
CA GLU A 219 -22.53 -34.74 20.26
C GLU A 219 -22.23 -35.19 18.82
N GLU A 220 -21.10 -35.91 18.62
CA GLU A 220 -20.65 -36.35 17.30
C GLU A 220 -20.17 -37.81 17.37
N PHE A 221 -20.66 -38.63 16.44
CA PHE A 221 -20.46 -40.08 16.40
C PHE A 221 -19.95 -40.52 15.02
N LEU A 222 -19.14 -41.58 15.00
CA LEU A 222 -18.67 -42.29 13.82
C LEU A 222 -19.39 -43.63 13.72
N LEU A 223 -19.92 -43.92 12.54
CA LEU A 223 -20.74 -45.07 12.26
C LEU A 223 -20.28 -45.78 10.98
N ALA A 224 -20.43 -47.11 10.92
CA ALA A 224 -20.21 -47.87 9.70
C ALA A 224 -21.47 -47.90 8.84
N ALA A 225 -21.42 -47.15 7.74
CA ALA A 225 -22.49 -47.09 6.75
C ALA A 225 -22.30 -48.09 5.61
N PRO A 226 -23.38 -48.43 4.89
CA PRO A 226 -23.32 -49.31 3.72
C PRO A 226 -22.32 -48.82 2.65
N GLY A 227 -21.72 -49.76 1.92
CA GLY A 227 -20.76 -49.45 0.84
C GLY A 227 -19.34 -49.10 1.30
N GLY A 228 -18.95 -49.47 2.53
CA GLY A 228 -17.59 -49.24 3.03
C GLY A 228 -17.35 -47.78 3.41
N LEU A 229 -18.36 -47.11 3.96
CA LEU A 229 -18.28 -45.70 4.34
C LEU A 229 -18.26 -45.55 5.86
N GLY A 230 -17.35 -44.72 6.37
CA GLY A 230 -17.38 -44.22 7.74
C GLY A 230 -18.10 -42.88 7.79
N MET A 231 -19.32 -42.87 8.31
CA MET A 231 -20.17 -41.69 8.38
C MET A 231 -20.00 -40.97 9.72
N PHE A 232 -19.87 -39.65 9.65
CA PHE A 232 -19.89 -38.77 10.82
C PHE A 232 -21.32 -38.27 11.03
N ALA A 233 -21.94 -38.55 12.18
CA ALA A 233 -23.30 -38.13 12.50
C ALA A 233 -23.30 -37.29 13.78
N THR A 234 -23.90 -36.10 13.70
CA THR A 234 -24.16 -35.26 14.88
C THR A 234 -25.38 -35.74 15.66
N ALA A 235 -25.59 -35.25 16.87
CA ALA A 235 -26.78 -35.55 17.69
C ALA A 235 -28.13 -35.25 16.99
N ASP A 236 -28.16 -34.33 16.02
CA ASP A 236 -29.33 -34.04 15.19
C ASP A 236 -29.53 -35.07 14.06
N GLY A 237 -28.64 -36.05 13.92
CA GLY A 237 -28.63 -37.05 12.85
C GLY A 237 -28.11 -36.54 11.51
N VAL A 238 -27.49 -35.36 11.48
CA VAL A 238 -26.93 -34.75 10.27
C VAL A 238 -25.43 -34.98 10.19
N SER A 239 -24.91 -35.24 8.99
CA SER A 239 -23.47 -35.24 8.73
C SER A 239 -22.97 -33.84 8.37
N GLN A 240 -21.98 -33.34 9.10
CA GLN A 240 -21.32 -32.06 8.81
C GLN A 240 -20.04 -32.22 7.99
N ARG A 241 -19.54 -33.45 7.80
CA ARG A 241 -18.29 -33.74 7.11
C ARG A 241 -18.49 -34.86 6.08
N ALA A 242 -17.67 -34.86 5.03
CA ALA A 242 -17.70 -35.96 4.08
C ALA A 242 -17.32 -37.29 4.77
N PRO A 243 -17.90 -38.43 4.35
CA PRO A 243 -17.51 -39.73 4.89
C PRO A 243 -16.06 -40.09 4.56
N VAL A 244 -15.49 -40.97 5.37
CA VAL A 244 -14.22 -41.64 5.04
C VAL A 244 -14.50 -42.95 4.29
N ASN A 245 -13.72 -43.22 3.25
CA ASN A 245 -13.83 -44.47 2.49
C ASN A 245 -12.90 -45.52 3.11
N TRP A 246 -13.46 -46.59 3.66
CA TRP A 246 -12.71 -47.72 4.20
C TRP A 246 -13.21 -49.04 3.60
N SER A 247 -12.67 -50.17 4.07
CA SER A 247 -13.07 -51.48 3.58
C SER A 247 -14.50 -51.84 4.00
N GLU A 248 -15.20 -52.62 3.18
CA GLU A 248 -16.52 -53.15 3.54
C GLU A 248 -16.45 -54.21 4.65
N SER A 249 -15.29 -54.84 4.85
CA SER A 249 -15.01 -55.81 5.91
C SER A 249 -14.42 -55.18 7.18
N VAL A 250 -14.64 -53.88 7.38
CA VAL A 250 -14.20 -53.19 8.61
C VAL A 250 -14.82 -53.86 9.85
N ILE A 251 -13.98 -54.26 10.80
CA ILE A 251 -14.38 -54.95 12.03
C ILE A 251 -14.32 -54.07 13.28
N GLY A 252 -13.63 -52.93 13.18
CA GLY A 252 -13.54 -51.96 14.27
C GLY A 252 -13.00 -50.62 13.81
N ALA A 253 -13.32 -49.57 14.57
CA ALA A 253 -12.80 -48.23 14.36
C ALA A 253 -12.38 -47.59 15.68
N ALA A 254 -11.31 -46.83 15.65
CA ALA A 254 -10.81 -46.04 16.77
C ALA A 254 -10.39 -44.65 16.30
N VAL A 255 -10.32 -43.72 17.23
CA VAL A 255 -10.15 -42.30 16.93
C VAL A 255 -8.95 -41.77 17.67
N CYS A 256 -8.04 -41.13 16.93
CA CYS A 256 -6.92 -40.39 17.50
C CYS A 256 -6.75 -39.13 16.68
N PHE A 257 -7.45 -38.07 17.08
CA PHE A 257 -7.56 -36.84 16.32
C PHE A 257 -6.17 -36.33 15.85
N PRO A 258 -5.99 -36.02 14.55
CA PRO A 258 -7.02 -35.86 13.51
C PRO A 258 -7.32 -37.12 12.68
N TYR A 259 -6.97 -38.32 13.15
CA TYR A 259 -7.10 -39.57 12.38
C TYR A 259 -8.21 -40.49 12.88
N VAL A 260 -8.88 -41.16 11.93
CA VAL A 260 -9.69 -42.35 12.15
C VAL A 260 -8.87 -43.57 11.75
N VAL A 261 -8.78 -44.53 12.65
CA VAL A 261 -8.14 -45.81 12.41
C VAL A 261 -9.23 -46.84 12.21
N ALA A 262 -9.16 -47.61 11.13
CA ALA A 262 -10.09 -48.68 10.81
C ALA A 262 -9.32 -50.01 10.71
N LEU A 263 -9.83 -51.03 11.40
CA LEU A 263 -9.27 -52.38 11.42
C LEU A 263 -10.07 -53.28 10.47
N ASP A 264 -9.36 -54.03 9.64
CA ASP A 264 -9.85 -55.10 8.79
C ASP A 264 -9.14 -56.42 9.18
N GLU A 265 -9.52 -57.56 8.58
CA GLU A 265 -8.97 -58.89 8.87
C GLU A 265 -7.44 -59.00 8.65
N GLY A 266 -6.90 -58.21 7.72
CA GLY A 266 -5.49 -58.28 7.32
C GLY A 266 -4.69 -56.98 7.44
N PHE A 267 -5.35 -55.85 7.67
CA PHE A 267 -4.70 -54.54 7.67
C PHE A 267 -5.41 -53.54 8.56
N VAL A 268 -4.66 -52.53 8.96
CA VAL A 268 -5.15 -51.32 9.63
C VAL A 268 -4.98 -50.16 8.68
N THR A 269 -6.06 -49.42 8.42
CA THR A 269 -6.03 -48.20 7.61
C THR A 269 -6.20 -46.97 8.50
N VAL A 270 -5.47 -45.91 8.17
CA VAL A 270 -5.49 -44.64 8.87
C VAL A 270 -5.98 -43.59 7.90
N HIS A 271 -7.12 -42.98 8.21
CA HIS A 271 -7.77 -41.95 7.41
C HIS A 271 -7.74 -40.63 8.15
N SER A 272 -7.59 -39.53 7.42
CA SER A 272 -7.62 -38.18 8.01
C SER A 272 -9.05 -37.68 8.10
N MET A 273 -9.45 -37.14 9.26
CA MET A 273 -10.75 -36.50 9.45
C MET A 273 -10.82 -35.10 8.83
N LEU A 274 -9.69 -34.54 8.40
CA LEU A 274 -9.61 -33.18 7.88
C LEU A 274 -9.90 -33.15 6.38
N ASP A 275 -9.32 -34.07 5.63
CA ASP A 275 -9.42 -34.16 4.16
C ASP A 275 -9.98 -35.50 3.65
N GLN A 276 -10.39 -36.40 4.55
CA GLN A 276 -11.03 -37.68 4.27
C GLN A 276 -10.20 -38.66 3.43
N GLN A 277 -8.89 -38.43 3.33
CA GLN A 277 -7.99 -39.29 2.57
C GLN A 277 -7.33 -40.38 3.44
N LEU A 278 -7.10 -41.55 2.82
CA LEU A 278 -6.26 -42.60 3.37
C LEU A 278 -4.80 -42.10 3.48
N LYS A 279 -4.26 -42.07 4.71
CA LYS A 279 -2.90 -41.64 5.02
C LYS A 279 -1.90 -42.78 5.08
N GLN A 280 -2.28 -43.85 5.76
CA GLN A 280 -1.41 -44.99 6.02
C GLN A 280 -2.17 -46.31 6.00
N THR A 281 -1.51 -47.36 5.52
CA THR A 281 -1.95 -48.75 5.62
C THR A 281 -0.87 -49.56 6.31
N LEU A 282 -1.22 -50.27 7.37
CA LEU A 282 -0.34 -51.14 8.15
C LEU A 282 -0.82 -52.58 7.98
N SER A 283 0.09 -53.50 7.65
CA SER A 283 -0.23 -54.93 7.65
C SER A 283 -0.42 -55.42 9.10
N PHE A 284 -1.58 -55.99 9.41
CA PHE A 284 -1.88 -56.54 10.72
C PHE A 284 -2.84 -57.71 10.57
N ARG A 285 -2.32 -58.93 10.69
CA ARG A 285 -3.10 -60.16 10.50
C ARG A 285 -3.69 -60.62 11.82
N ASP A 286 -4.83 -61.30 11.74
CA ASP A 286 -5.56 -61.86 12.89
C ASP A 286 -5.95 -60.81 13.94
N GLY A 287 -6.10 -59.54 13.50
CA GLY A 287 -6.57 -58.47 14.35
C GLY A 287 -8.07 -58.63 14.62
N HIS A 288 -8.48 -58.52 15.87
CA HIS A 288 -9.90 -58.58 16.22
C HIS A 288 -10.38 -57.40 17.09
N ILE A 289 -9.47 -56.74 17.80
CA ILE A 289 -9.82 -55.64 18.71
C ILE A 289 -9.10 -54.36 18.26
N LEU A 290 -9.84 -53.28 18.15
CA LEU A 290 -9.34 -51.91 17.95
C LEU A 290 -10.12 -50.97 18.86
N GLN A 291 -9.45 -50.32 19.80
CA GLN A 291 -10.05 -49.33 20.70
C GLN A 291 -9.07 -48.17 20.95
N ASP A 292 -9.61 -46.97 21.18
CA ASP A 292 -8.87 -45.82 21.70
C ASP A 292 -9.17 -45.58 23.18
N PHE A 293 -8.13 -45.24 23.93
CA PHE A 293 -8.14 -44.98 25.36
C PHE A 293 -7.28 -43.75 25.66
N GLU A 294 -7.89 -42.65 26.12
CA GLU A 294 -7.16 -41.43 26.53
C GLU A 294 -6.09 -40.96 25.51
N GLY A 295 -6.41 -41.07 24.20
CA GLY A 295 -5.48 -40.70 23.11
C GLY A 295 -4.48 -41.79 22.68
N LYS A 296 -4.51 -42.98 23.30
CA LYS A 296 -3.76 -44.18 22.85
C LYS A 296 -4.66 -45.08 22.04
N VAL A 297 -4.23 -45.48 20.85
CA VAL A 297 -4.95 -46.47 20.05
C VAL A 297 -4.32 -47.84 20.25
N VAL A 298 -5.09 -48.80 20.74
CA VAL A 298 -4.64 -50.16 21.08
C VAL A 298 -5.31 -51.15 20.14
N LEU A 299 -4.50 -52.06 19.62
CA LEU A 299 -4.89 -53.16 18.76
C LEU A 299 -4.63 -54.47 19.49
N ALA A 300 -5.46 -55.48 19.24
CA ALA A 300 -5.16 -56.83 19.67
C ALA A 300 -5.39 -57.84 18.56
N SER A 301 -4.46 -58.78 18.47
CA SER A 301 -4.78 -60.08 17.92
C SER A 301 -5.37 -60.97 19.01
N THR A 302 -5.77 -62.19 18.66
CA THR A 302 -6.19 -63.18 19.66
C THR A 302 -5.10 -63.51 20.69
N LYS A 303 -3.83 -63.19 20.41
CA LYS A 303 -2.66 -63.65 21.19
C LYS A 303 -1.79 -62.55 21.78
N ALA A 304 -1.85 -61.34 21.24
CA ALA A 304 -0.95 -60.25 21.62
C ALA A 304 -1.62 -58.89 21.52
N VAL A 305 -1.14 -57.94 22.32
CA VAL A 305 -1.60 -56.55 22.36
C VAL A 305 -0.52 -55.64 21.78
N TYR A 306 -0.95 -54.71 20.93
CA TYR A 306 -0.12 -53.74 20.24
C TYR A 306 -0.67 -52.33 20.49
N VAL A 307 0.19 -51.33 20.45
CA VAL A 307 -0.18 -49.92 20.55
C VAL A 307 0.24 -49.23 19.27
N LEU A 308 -0.68 -48.47 18.67
CA LEU A 308 -0.38 -47.53 17.61
C LEU A 308 0.10 -46.23 18.24
N VAL A 309 1.42 -46.02 18.15
CA VAL A 309 2.07 -44.83 18.67
C VAL A 309 2.01 -43.73 17.62
N PRO A 310 1.36 -42.57 17.88
CA PRO A 310 1.35 -41.47 16.95
C PRO A 310 2.76 -40.88 16.80
N LEU A 311 3.16 -40.61 15.55
CA LEU A 311 4.41 -39.90 15.27
C LEU A 311 4.26 -38.41 15.62
N PRO A 312 5.33 -37.74 16.08
CA PRO A 312 5.28 -36.30 16.35
C PRO A 312 4.79 -35.52 15.15
N LEU A 313 3.91 -34.55 15.37
CA LEU A 313 3.28 -33.76 14.32
C LEU A 313 4.31 -33.10 13.40
N GLU A 314 5.39 -32.55 13.97
CA GLU A 314 6.45 -31.88 13.23
C GLU A 314 7.09 -32.85 12.23
N ARG A 315 7.30 -34.12 12.61
CA ARG A 315 7.87 -35.12 11.71
C ARG A 315 6.93 -35.46 10.57
N GLN A 316 5.63 -35.61 10.86
CA GLN A 316 4.61 -35.87 9.83
C GLN A 316 4.54 -34.74 8.81
N ILE A 317 4.60 -33.49 9.27
CA ILE A 317 4.62 -32.30 8.42
C ILE A 317 5.92 -32.24 7.59
N GLN A 318 7.08 -32.51 8.18
CA GLN A 318 8.34 -32.54 7.42
C GLN A 318 8.34 -33.65 6.36
N ASP A 319 7.82 -34.84 6.68
CA ASP A 319 7.69 -35.95 5.71
C ASP A 319 6.77 -35.55 4.53
N LEU A 320 5.67 -34.84 4.80
CA LEU A 320 4.77 -34.28 3.77
C LEU A 320 5.45 -33.24 2.88
N LEU A 321 6.19 -32.30 3.49
CA LEU A 321 6.92 -31.26 2.78
C LEU A 321 8.04 -31.86 1.91
N ALA A 322 8.78 -32.85 2.44
CA ALA A 322 9.79 -33.60 1.68
C ALA A 322 9.17 -34.38 0.51
N GLY A 323 7.93 -34.85 0.66
CA GLY A 323 7.15 -35.45 -0.42
C GLY A 323 6.49 -34.46 -1.39
N HIS A 324 6.76 -33.15 -1.27
CA HIS A 324 6.14 -32.06 -2.04
C HIS A 324 4.61 -31.94 -1.92
N ARG A 325 4.03 -32.43 -0.82
CA ARG A 325 2.57 -32.42 -0.59
C ARG A 325 2.19 -31.28 0.35
N VAL A 326 2.36 -30.05 -0.16
CA VAL A 326 2.23 -28.79 0.59
C VAL A 326 0.84 -28.59 1.18
N GLU A 327 -0.22 -28.77 0.40
CA GLU A 327 -1.61 -28.54 0.86
C GLU A 327 -1.99 -29.44 2.05
N GLU A 328 -1.55 -30.70 2.04
CA GLU A 328 -1.79 -31.62 3.15
C GLU A 328 -0.97 -31.28 4.38
N ALA A 329 0.25 -30.78 4.20
CA ALA A 329 1.09 -30.30 5.31
C ALA A 329 0.42 -29.11 6.01
N LEU A 330 -0.12 -28.17 5.23
CA LEU A 330 -0.84 -27.01 5.74
C LEU A 330 -2.16 -27.40 6.42
N THR A 331 -2.96 -28.27 5.78
CA THR A 331 -4.22 -28.77 6.35
C THR A 331 -3.97 -29.47 7.70
N LEU A 332 -2.93 -30.31 7.78
CA LEU A 332 -2.55 -31.00 9.01
C LEU A 332 -2.08 -30.01 10.10
N ALA A 333 -1.27 -29.02 9.74
CA ALA A 333 -0.81 -27.99 10.67
C ALA A 333 -1.99 -27.18 11.22
N GLU A 334 -2.88 -26.69 10.35
CA GLU A 334 -4.06 -25.93 10.74
C GLU A 334 -5.04 -26.74 11.59
N GLY A 335 -5.23 -28.03 11.27
CA GLY A 335 -6.03 -28.96 12.08
C GLY A 335 -5.48 -29.14 13.50
N ALA A 336 -4.15 -29.09 13.67
CA ALA A 336 -3.50 -29.20 14.97
C ALA A 336 -3.48 -27.88 15.77
N ARG A 337 -3.93 -26.75 15.19
CA ARG A 337 -3.92 -25.42 15.83
C ARG A 337 -4.58 -25.39 17.21
N ARG A 338 -5.65 -26.16 17.41
CA ARG A 338 -6.38 -26.21 18.69
C ARG A 338 -5.56 -26.85 19.83
N ASN A 339 -4.60 -27.70 19.49
CA ASN A 339 -3.82 -28.50 20.44
C ASN A 339 -2.46 -27.86 20.79
N ILE A 340 -2.10 -26.74 20.15
CA ILE A 340 -0.79 -26.10 20.28
C ILE A 340 -0.97 -24.68 20.84
N PRO A 341 -0.16 -24.25 21.82
CA PRO A 341 -0.16 -22.86 22.28
C PRO A 341 0.05 -21.87 21.13
N LYS A 342 -0.71 -20.76 21.12
CA LYS A 342 -0.75 -19.81 20.00
C LYS A 342 0.64 -19.35 19.54
N ASP A 343 1.55 -19.05 20.47
CA ASP A 343 2.89 -18.53 20.13
C ASP A 343 3.76 -19.60 19.46
N LYS A 344 3.74 -20.83 20.00
CA LYS A 344 4.45 -21.97 19.39
C LYS A 344 3.89 -22.32 18.02
N PHE A 345 2.57 -22.27 17.87
CA PHE A 345 1.90 -22.51 16.60
C PHE A 345 2.30 -21.47 15.56
N GLN A 346 2.36 -20.18 15.90
CA GLN A 346 2.74 -19.13 14.94
C GLN A 346 4.17 -19.33 14.43
N ILE A 347 5.11 -19.68 15.29
CA ILE A 347 6.52 -19.93 14.90
C ILE A 347 6.60 -21.15 13.97
N MET A 348 5.96 -22.26 14.35
CA MET A 348 5.90 -23.47 13.54
C MET A 348 5.24 -23.20 12.18
N HIS A 349 4.08 -22.53 12.18
CA HIS A 349 3.30 -22.26 10.98
C HIS A 349 4.02 -21.34 10.01
N ARG A 350 4.69 -20.28 10.50
CA ARG A 350 5.56 -19.42 9.65
C ARG A 350 6.65 -20.24 8.97
N ARG A 351 7.30 -21.14 9.72
CA ARG A 351 8.35 -22.01 9.19
C ARG A 351 7.81 -22.95 8.11
N ILE A 352 6.64 -23.56 8.33
CA ILE A 352 5.98 -24.43 7.34
C ILE A 352 5.66 -23.65 6.07
N LEU A 353 5.09 -22.44 6.19
CA LEU A 353 4.79 -21.57 5.05
C LEU A 353 6.05 -21.18 4.27
N GLN A 354 7.17 -20.90 4.95
CA GLN A 354 8.43 -20.61 4.30
C GLN A 354 8.94 -21.82 3.49
N GLN A 355 8.94 -23.02 4.08
CA GLN A 355 9.32 -24.26 3.38
C GLN A 355 8.39 -24.57 2.20
N ALA A 356 7.08 -24.42 2.40
CA ALA A 356 6.07 -24.54 1.35
C ALA A 356 6.33 -23.60 0.17
N GLY A 357 6.64 -22.33 0.46
CA GLY A 357 6.99 -21.34 -0.55
C GLY A 357 8.23 -21.74 -1.34
N PHE A 358 9.26 -22.30 -0.70
CA PHE A 358 10.45 -22.79 -1.42
C PHE A 358 10.17 -24.02 -2.28
N ILE A 359 9.31 -24.94 -1.84
CA ILE A 359 8.89 -26.08 -2.64
C ILE A 359 8.17 -25.61 -3.91
N GLN A 360 7.19 -24.71 -3.77
CA GLN A 360 6.46 -24.14 -4.90
C GLN A 360 7.35 -23.29 -5.82
N PHE A 361 8.30 -22.56 -5.25
CA PHE A 361 9.32 -21.84 -6.00
C PHE A 361 10.17 -22.79 -6.86
N GLY A 362 10.60 -23.92 -6.32
CA GLY A 362 11.29 -24.98 -7.07
C GLY A 362 10.45 -25.61 -8.19
N GLN A 363 9.13 -25.64 -8.03
CA GLN A 363 8.17 -26.08 -9.04
C GLN A 363 7.77 -24.98 -10.04
N LEU A 364 8.35 -23.77 -9.93
CA LEU A 364 8.04 -22.58 -10.75
C LEU A 364 6.61 -22.05 -10.59
N GLN A 365 5.94 -22.41 -9.48
CA GLN A 365 4.62 -21.92 -9.05
C GLN A 365 4.78 -20.61 -8.29
N PHE A 366 5.12 -19.55 -9.03
CA PHE A 366 5.57 -18.28 -8.44
C PHE A 366 4.47 -17.52 -7.70
N LEU A 367 3.21 -17.63 -8.11
CA LEU A 367 2.11 -16.90 -7.47
C LEU A 367 1.83 -17.47 -6.08
N GLU A 368 1.76 -18.79 -5.99
CA GLU A 368 1.58 -19.52 -4.74
C GLU A 368 2.80 -19.31 -3.84
N ALA A 369 4.02 -19.47 -4.38
CA ALA A 369 5.25 -19.26 -3.61
C ALA A 369 5.31 -17.86 -2.99
N LYS A 370 4.96 -16.82 -3.77
CA LYS A 370 4.91 -15.43 -3.30
C LYS A 370 3.99 -15.26 -2.10
N GLU A 371 2.78 -15.82 -2.17
CA GLU A 371 1.79 -15.70 -1.10
C GLU A 371 2.24 -16.44 0.17
N HIS A 372 2.88 -17.61 0.02
CA HIS A 372 3.44 -18.35 1.14
C HIS A 372 4.61 -17.61 1.79
N PHE A 373 5.52 -17.00 1.01
CA PHE A 373 6.61 -16.18 1.56
C PHE A 373 6.09 -14.94 2.31
N ARG A 374 5.05 -14.29 1.77
CA ARG A 374 4.41 -13.12 2.41
C ARG A 374 3.75 -13.50 3.73
N LYS A 375 2.91 -14.55 3.74
CA LYS A 375 2.27 -15.05 4.97
C LYS A 375 3.29 -15.60 5.99
N GLY A 376 4.35 -16.22 5.49
CA GLY A 376 5.44 -16.77 6.29
C GLY A 376 6.43 -15.74 6.81
N GLN A 377 6.33 -14.47 6.38
CA GLN A 377 7.28 -13.40 6.73
C GLN A 377 8.73 -13.84 6.46
N LEU A 378 8.99 -14.35 5.26
CA LEU A 378 10.32 -14.82 4.87
C LEU A 378 11.33 -13.66 4.89
N ASP A 379 12.50 -13.87 5.49
CA ASP A 379 13.64 -12.98 5.31
C ASP A 379 14.07 -13.01 3.84
N VAL A 380 13.91 -11.89 3.17
CA VAL A 380 14.15 -11.71 1.74
C VAL A 380 15.57 -12.14 1.32
N ARG A 381 16.54 -12.06 2.24
CA ARG A 381 17.93 -12.45 2.00
C ARG A 381 18.10 -13.95 1.78
N GLU A 382 17.19 -14.80 2.29
CA GLU A 382 17.18 -16.23 1.96
C GLU A 382 17.05 -16.43 0.44
N LEU A 383 16.11 -15.71 -0.19
CA LEU A 383 15.93 -15.75 -1.65
C LEU A 383 17.09 -15.11 -2.39
N ILE A 384 17.57 -13.94 -1.96
CA ILE A 384 18.72 -13.27 -2.61
C ILE A 384 19.96 -14.17 -2.56
N SER A 385 20.16 -14.92 -1.47
CA SER A 385 21.29 -15.85 -1.30
C SER A 385 21.34 -17.00 -2.30
N LEU A 386 20.23 -17.28 -2.99
CA LEU A 386 20.22 -18.27 -4.07
C LEU A 386 20.88 -17.75 -5.35
N TYR A 387 21.02 -16.43 -5.50
CA TYR A 387 21.52 -15.78 -6.69
C TYR A 387 22.98 -15.35 -6.44
N PRO A 388 23.95 -15.98 -7.11
CA PRO A 388 25.35 -15.62 -6.93
C PRO A 388 25.58 -14.12 -7.19
N LEU A 389 26.44 -13.49 -6.39
CA LEU A 389 26.88 -12.10 -6.52
C LEU A 389 25.81 -11.01 -6.24
N LEU A 390 24.56 -11.36 -5.93
CA LEU A 390 23.53 -10.35 -5.61
C LEU A 390 23.65 -9.81 -4.18
N LEU A 391 23.88 -10.68 -3.19
CA LEU A 391 24.13 -10.26 -1.81
C LEU A 391 25.35 -9.34 -1.73
N PRO A 392 25.27 -8.22 -0.99
CA PRO A 392 26.42 -7.38 -0.71
C PRO A 392 27.51 -8.11 0.05
N SER A 393 28.77 -7.71 -0.18
CA SER A 393 29.94 -8.26 0.51
C SER A 393 29.97 -7.91 2.01
N SER A 394 29.27 -6.84 2.40
CA SER A 394 29.08 -6.41 3.78
C SER A 394 27.96 -7.13 4.53
N SER A 395 27.16 -7.97 3.85
CA SER A 395 26.01 -8.63 4.46
C SER A 395 26.45 -9.71 5.45
N SER A 396 26.05 -9.60 6.72
CA SER A 396 26.32 -10.62 7.75
C SER A 396 25.32 -11.79 7.71
N PHE A 397 24.58 -11.92 6.61
CA PHE A 397 23.49 -12.88 6.50
C PHE A 397 23.99 -14.32 6.48
N THR A 398 23.40 -15.16 7.33
CA THR A 398 23.61 -16.60 7.34
C THR A 398 22.26 -17.28 7.18
N ARG A 399 22.16 -18.26 6.28
CA ARG A 399 20.92 -19.02 6.05
C ARG A 399 20.42 -19.66 7.36
N CYS A 400 19.10 -19.76 7.48
CA CYS A 400 18.44 -20.36 8.63
C CYS A 400 18.92 -21.79 8.92
N HIS A 401 19.01 -22.11 10.21
CA HIS A 401 19.30 -23.45 10.70
C HIS A 401 18.16 -23.96 11.61
N PRO A 402 17.61 -25.17 11.36
CA PRO A 402 17.79 -26.03 10.17
C PRO A 402 17.38 -25.35 8.85
N PRO A 403 17.88 -25.82 7.68
CA PRO A 403 17.62 -25.18 6.39
C PRO A 403 16.14 -25.21 5.99
N LEU A 404 15.69 -24.16 5.30
CA LEU A 404 14.32 -24.05 4.76
C LEU A 404 14.14 -24.78 3.43
N HIS A 405 15.24 -24.99 2.69
CA HIS A 405 15.25 -25.65 1.39
C HIS A 405 16.60 -26.33 1.14
N GLU A 406 16.65 -27.22 0.16
CA GLU A 406 17.87 -27.96 -0.22
C GLU A 406 18.69 -27.27 -1.32
N PHE A 407 18.17 -26.19 -1.91
CA PHE A 407 18.84 -25.49 -3.01
C PHE A 407 20.15 -24.82 -2.56
N ALA A 408 21.26 -25.19 -3.19
CA ALA A 408 22.55 -24.55 -2.97
C ALA A 408 22.59 -23.16 -3.64
N ASP A 409 22.26 -23.10 -4.93
CA ASP A 409 22.18 -21.90 -5.76
C ASP A 409 21.11 -22.04 -6.86
N LEU A 410 20.89 -20.96 -7.61
CA LEU A 410 19.92 -20.93 -8.69
C LEU A 410 20.31 -21.88 -9.85
N ASN A 411 21.60 -22.14 -10.06
CA ASN A 411 22.04 -23.07 -11.10
C ASN A 411 21.62 -24.51 -10.78
N HIS A 412 21.72 -24.92 -9.51
CA HIS A 412 21.21 -26.19 -9.03
C HIS A 412 19.69 -26.31 -9.22
N LEU A 413 18.95 -25.24 -8.90
CA LEU A 413 17.49 -25.20 -9.08
C LEU A 413 17.06 -25.26 -10.56
N ALA A 414 17.76 -24.52 -11.42
CA ALA A 414 17.46 -24.45 -12.84
C ALA A 414 18.02 -25.65 -13.64
N GLN A 415 18.88 -26.49 -13.04
CA GLN A 415 19.58 -27.59 -13.72
C GLN A 415 20.30 -27.14 -14.99
N GLY A 416 20.82 -25.91 -15.00
CA GLY A 416 21.50 -25.30 -16.15
C GLY A 416 20.58 -24.65 -17.21
N ASP A 417 19.26 -24.65 -17.03
CA ASP A 417 18.31 -24.03 -17.97
C ASP A 417 18.24 -22.50 -17.80
N GLN A 418 18.70 -21.78 -18.83
CA GLN A 418 18.75 -20.31 -18.82
C GLN A 418 17.36 -19.66 -18.76
N GLU A 419 16.32 -20.30 -19.30
CA GLU A 419 14.97 -19.73 -19.29
C GLU A 419 14.35 -19.84 -17.90
N LYS A 420 14.61 -20.94 -17.19
CA LYS A 420 14.22 -21.07 -15.77
C LYS A 420 14.94 -20.05 -14.91
N VAL A 421 16.24 -19.83 -15.13
CA VAL A 421 17.01 -18.78 -14.44
C VAL A 421 16.38 -17.41 -14.68
N ARG A 422 16.05 -17.07 -15.92
CA ARG A 422 15.40 -15.79 -16.28
C ARG A 422 14.05 -15.62 -15.57
N ARG A 423 13.20 -16.65 -15.58
CA ARG A 423 11.90 -16.64 -14.88
C ARG A 423 12.06 -16.45 -13.36
N CYS A 424 13.04 -17.11 -12.75
CA CYS A 424 13.34 -16.93 -11.34
C CYS A 424 13.86 -15.50 -11.04
N LYS A 425 14.69 -14.91 -11.91
CA LYS A 425 15.13 -13.51 -11.76
C LYS A 425 13.95 -12.54 -11.84
N LEU A 426 13.03 -12.73 -12.78
CA LEU A 426 11.81 -11.93 -12.90
C LEU A 426 10.92 -12.05 -11.65
N PHE A 427 10.76 -13.27 -11.12
CA PHE A 427 10.07 -13.48 -9.85
C PHE A 427 10.73 -12.72 -8.71
N LEU A 428 12.06 -12.81 -8.57
CA LEU A 428 12.80 -12.11 -7.53
C LEU A 428 12.60 -10.60 -7.65
N VAL A 429 12.70 -10.02 -8.85
CA VAL A 429 12.43 -8.59 -9.08
C VAL A 429 11.02 -8.20 -8.62
N SER A 430 9.99 -8.97 -9.00
CA SER A 430 8.61 -8.72 -8.59
C SER A 430 8.43 -8.82 -7.06
N TYR A 431 9.06 -9.81 -6.44
CA TYR A 431 8.99 -10.02 -4.99
C TYR A 431 9.71 -8.92 -4.22
N LEU A 432 10.94 -8.56 -4.60
CA LEU A 432 11.74 -7.51 -3.97
C LEU A 432 11.07 -6.14 -4.07
N ARG A 433 10.47 -5.81 -5.21
CA ARG A 433 9.75 -4.54 -5.40
C ARG A 433 8.58 -4.38 -4.43
N GLU A 434 7.84 -5.46 -4.20
CA GLU A 434 6.74 -5.46 -3.23
C GLU A 434 7.25 -5.51 -1.79
N ALA A 435 8.31 -6.30 -1.52
CA ALA A 435 8.93 -6.34 -0.20
C ALA A 435 9.41 -4.95 0.23
N ARG A 436 9.98 -4.16 -0.69
CA ARG A 436 10.45 -2.78 -0.46
C ARG A 436 9.34 -1.83 0.05
N SER A 437 8.07 -2.05 -0.28
CA SER A 437 6.96 -1.21 0.21
C SER A 437 6.33 -1.71 1.51
N THR A 438 6.73 -2.90 1.99
CA THR A 438 6.20 -3.51 3.21
C THR A 438 7.13 -3.33 4.41
N GLU A 439 6.59 -3.39 5.63
CA GLU A 439 7.36 -3.33 6.88
C GLU A 439 8.38 -4.48 7.03
N VAL A 440 8.29 -5.53 6.20
CA VAL A 440 9.26 -6.63 6.14
C VAL A 440 10.65 -6.13 5.71
N ALA A 441 10.74 -5.00 5.00
CA ALA A 441 12.00 -4.40 4.61
C ALA A 441 12.72 -3.63 5.73
N ASN A 442 12.10 -3.39 6.90
CA ASN A 442 12.59 -2.46 7.93
C ASN A 442 13.94 -2.84 8.61
N GLY A 443 14.62 -3.89 8.16
CA GLY A 443 16.00 -4.22 8.57
C GLY A 443 16.96 -4.64 7.44
N CYS A 444 16.50 -4.74 6.18
CA CYS A 444 17.28 -5.28 5.06
C CYS A 444 17.22 -4.40 3.80
N ARG A 445 16.89 -3.11 3.93
CA ARG A 445 16.74 -2.19 2.78
C ARG A 445 18.00 -2.13 1.92
N GLU A 446 19.18 -2.15 2.53
CA GLU A 446 20.47 -2.11 1.82
C GLU A 446 20.67 -3.34 0.91
N ASP A 447 20.42 -4.53 1.45
CA ASP A 447 20.53 -5.79 0.71
C ASP A 447 19.51 -5.86 -0.44
N VAL A 448 18.27 -5.42 -0.18
CA VAL A 448 17.17 -5.41 -1.17
C VAL A 448 17.45 -4.42 -2.29
N ASP A 449 17.81 -3.18 -1.97
CA ASP A 449 18.06 -2.13 -2.96
C ASP A 449 19.31 -2.44 -3.80
N THR A 450 20.37 -2.95 -3.17
CA THR A 450 21.58 -3.37 -3.89
C THR A 450 21.32 -4.56 -4.82
N ALA A 451 20.53 -5.54 -4.39
CA ALA A 451 20.13 -6.67 -5.24
C ALA A 451 19.23 -6.22 -6.40
N LEU A 452 18.25 -5.34 -6.15
CA LEU A 452 17.39 -4.75 -7.18
C LEU A 452 18.20 -3.98 -8.22
N LEU A 453 19.15 -3.15 -7.79
CA LEU A 453 20.03 -2.40 -8.69
C LEU A 453 20.83 -3.34 -9.59
N LYS A 454 21.44 -4.39 -9.02
CA LYS A 454 22.20 -5.37 -9.80
C LYS A 454 21.33 -6.10 -10.82
N LEU A 455 20.11 -6.50 -10.43
CA LEU A 455 19.15 -7.17 -11.32
C LEU A 455 18.64 -6.24 -12.43
N TYR A 456 18.33 -4.99 -12.11
CA TYR A 456 17.86 -4.00 -13.10
C TYR A 456 18.95 -3.61 -14.09
N ALA A 457 20.20 -3.49 -13.63
CA ALA A 457 21.34 -3.22 -14.50
C ALA A 457 21.65 -4.38 -15.45
N GLU A 458 21.49 -5.63 -15.00
CA GLU A 458 21.67 -6.81 -15.86
C GLU A 458 20.54 -6.97 -16.89
N ALA A 459 19.30 -6.63 -16.51
CA ALA A 459 18.09 -6.83 -17.32
C ALA A 459 17.68 -5.62 -18.18
N ASP A 460 18.47 -4.53 -18.19
CA ASP A 460 18.14 -3.26 -18.85
C ASP A 460 16.73 -2.73 -18.51
N HIS A 461 16.34 -2.87 -17.25
CA HIS A 461 14.98 -2.54 -16.81
C HIS A 461 14.81 -1.02 -16.62
N GLU A 462 13.72 -0.44 -17.14
CA GLU A 462 13.43 1.01 -17.11
C GLU A 462 13.46 1.60 -15.68
N SER A 463 12.92 0.86 -14.72
CA SER A 463 12.88 1.22 -13.29
C SER A 463 14.25 1.35 -12.59
N LEU A 464 15.39 1.04 -13.25
CA LEU A 464 16.72 1.29 -12.67
C LEU A 464 16.89 2.77 -12.29
N LEU A 465 16.45 3.66 -13.17
CA LEU A 465 16.59 5.11 -12.96
C LEU A 465 15.63 5.60 -11.87
N ASP A 466 14.42 5.07 -11.82
CA ASP A 466 13.43 5.38 -10.77
C ASP A 466 13.95 4.99 -9.38
N LEU A 467 14.62 3.84 -9.29
CA LEU A 467 15.23 3.36 -8.05
C LEU A 467 16.29 4.34 -7.52
N LEU A 468 17.16 4.82 -8.41
CA LEU A 468 18.27 5.71 -8.06
C LEU A 468 17.85 7.17 -7.88
N ALA A 469 16.75 7.58 -8.52
CA ALA A 469 16.17 8.92 -8.35
C ALA A 469 15.40 9.07 -7.02
N SER A 470 14.92 7.96 -6.45
CA SER A 470 14.22 7.92 -5.16
C SER A 470 15.18 7.62 -4.00
N GLU A 471 14.68 7.75 -2.76
CA GLU A 471 15.43 7.32 -1.57
C GLU A 471 15.86 5.85 -1.71
N ASN A 472 17.16 5.62 -1.77
CA ASN A 472 17.76 4.32 -1.94
C ASN A 472 18.79 4.05 -0.85
N ALA A 473 18.96 2.78 -0.51
CA ALA A 473 19.97 2.31 0.44
C ALA A 473 21.07 1.49 -0.28
N CYS A 474 21.31 1.79 -1.56
CA CYS A 474 22.26 1.06 -2.39
C CYS A 474 23.71 1.21 -1.88
N LEU A 475 24.43 0.11 -1.75
CA LEU A 475 25.82 0.11 -1.30
C LEU A 475 26.78 0.45 -2.44
N LEU A 476 27.44 1.61 -2.35
CA LEU A 476 28.34 2.12 -3.39
C LEU A 476 29.46 1.14 -3.77
N ALA A 477 30.06 0.46 -2.78
CA ALA A 477 31.19 -0.43 -2.98
C ALA A 477 30.86 -1.62 -3.90
N ASP A 478 29.66 -2.17 -3.81
CA ASP A 478 29.22 -3.32 -4.62
C ASP A 478 28.46 -2.88 -5.89
N SER A 479 27.71 -1.77 -5.82
CA SER A 479 26.93 -1.26 -6.95
C SER A 479 27.77 -0.59 -8.03
N ALA A 480 28.83 0.14 -7.67
CA ALA A 480 29.69 0.84 -8.63
C ALA A 480 30.37 -0.10 -9.65
N PRO A 481 31.13 -1.13 -9.23
CA PRO A 481 31.80 -2.03 -10.19
C PRO A 481 30.79 -2.83 -11.03
N TRP A 482 29.59 -3.08 -10.50
CA TRP A 482 28.54 -3.76 -11.24
C TRP A 482 27.96 -2.90 -12.36
N LEU A 483 27.69 -1.61 -12.09
CA LEU A 483 27.21 -0.67 -13.10
C LEU A 483 28.27 -0.40 -14.19
N GLU A 484 29.55 -0.32 -13.82
CA GLU A 484 30.65 -0.21 -14.79
C GLU A 484 30.73 -1.41 -15.71
N LYS A 485 30.62 -2.63 -15.15
CA LYS A 485 30.61 -3.89 -15.92
C LYS A 485 29.49 -3.94 -16.96
N HIS A 486 28.33 -3.36 -16.65
CA HIS A 486 27.17 -3.30 -17.54
C HIS A 486 27.09 -2.00 -18.37
N HIS A 487 28.13 -1.16 -18.33
CA HIS A 487 28.22 0.11 -19.06
C HIS A 487 27.06 1.08 -18.76
N LYS A 488 26.58 1.10 -17.51
CA LYS A 488 25.50 1.99 -17.01
C LYS A 488 26.08 3.17 -16.24
N TYR A 489 26.83 4.03 -16.91
CA TYR A 489 27.57 5.14 -16.32
C TYR A 489 26.67 6.30 -15.86
N PHE A 490 25.55 6.56 -16.53
CA PHE A 490 24.58 7.56 -16.10
C PHE A 490 23.97 7.19 -14.74
N ALA A 491 23.51 5.95 -14.62
CA ALA A 491 23.00 5.38 -13.36
C ALA A 491 24.07 5.42 -12.26
N LEU A 492 25.32 5.13 -12.59
CA LEU A 492 26.44 5.25 -11.65
C LEU A 492 26.63 6.69 -11.16
N GLY A 493 26.52 7.68 -12.04
CA GLY A 493 26.58 9.09 -11.63
C GLY A 493 25.43 9.49 -10.71
N LEU A 494 24.21 8.97 -10.92
CA LEU A 494 23.08 9.17 -10.00
C LEU A 494 23.36 8.58 -8.61
N LEU A 495 24.00 7.41 -8.55
CA LEU A 495 24.41 6.78 -7.30
C LEU A 495 25.46 7.61 -6.56
N TYR A 496 26.48 8.12 -7.26
CA TYR A 496 27.49 9.02 -6.66
C TYR A 496 26.86 10.30 -6.10
N ARG A 497 25.91 10.88 -6.83
CA ARG A 497 25.15 12.06 -6.39
C ARG A 497 24.36 11.76 -5.11
N TYR A 498 23.65 10.64 -5.03
CA TYR A 498 22.88 10.28 -3.84
C TYR A 498 23.79 10.14 -2.60
N ASN A 499 25.03 9.70 -2.80
CA ASN A 499 26.04 9.57 -1.74
C ASN A 499 26.83 10.86 -1.46
N GLY A 500 26.42 12.01 -2.03
CA GLY A 500 27.06 13.31 -1.82
C GLY A 500 28.40 13.50 -2.56
N GLN A 501 28.75 12.62 -3.50
CA GLN A 501 29.97 12.69 -4.31
C GLN A 501 29.71 13.36 -5.67
N ASP A 502 29.24 14.62 -5.64
CA ASP A 502 28.83 15.35 -6.85
C ASP A 502 29.96 15.56 -7.87
N ASP A 503 31.21 15.77 -7.43
CA ASP A 503 32.34 15.92 -8.36
C ASP A 503 32.63 14.63 -9.13
N ALA A 504 32.54 13.46 -8.47
CA ALA A 504 32.74 12.17 -9.12
C ALA A 504 31.63 11.89 -10.14
N ALA A 505 30.38 12.22 -9.81
CA ALA A 505 29.23 12.13 -10.71
C ALA A 505 29.44 13.01 -11.96
N LEU A 506 29.83 14.27 -11.77
CA LEU A 506 30.07 15.23 -12.86
C LEU A 506 31.24 14.79 -13.74
N GLN A 507 32.36 14.34 -13.17
CA GLN A 507 33.49 13.82 -13.95
C GLN A 507 33.06 12.65 -14.85
N LEU A 508 32.22 11.76 -14.33
CA LEU A 508 31.73 10.61 -15.08
C LEU A 508 30.79 11.04 -16.21
N TRP A 509 29.80 11.91 -15.92
CA TRP A 509 28.88 12.40 -16.94
C TRP A 509 29.59 13.22 -18.03
N VAL A 510 30.61 14.02 -17.67
CA VAL A 510 31.43 14.76 -18.64
C VAL A 510 32.18 13.82 -19.58
N LYS A 511 32.76 12.73 -19.06
CA LYS A 511 33.42 11.69 -19.90
C LYS A 511 32.44 11.02 -20.85
N VAL A 512 31.23 10.70 -20.39
CA VAL A 512 30.17 10.14 -21.25
C VAL A 512 29.78 11.13 -22.36
N VAL A 513 29.54 12.40 -22.00
CA VAL A 513 29.13 13.44 -22.95
C VAL A 513 30.23 13.80 -23.94
N ASN A 514 31.51 13.73 -23.54
CA ASN A 514 32.66 13.92 -24.44
C ASN A 514 32.91 12.71 -25.37
N GLY A 515 32.24 11.59 -25.14
CA GLY A 515 32.38 10.37 -25.93
C GLY A 515 33.52 9.45 -25.47
N ASP A 516 34.16 9.73 -24.34
CA ASP A 516 35.20 8.88 -23.74
C ASP A 516 34.62 7.58 -23.19
N LEU A 517 33.32 7.59 -22.82
CA LEU A 517 32.55 6.44 -22.35
C LEU A 517 31.25 6.36 -23.14
N GLN A 518 30.87 5.17 -23.58
CA GLN A 518 29.60 4.93 -24.27
C GLN A 518 28.52 4.52 -23.27
N ASP A 519 27.44 5.29 -23.22
CA ASP A 519 26.24 4.97 -22.46
C ASP A 519 25.01 5.28 -23.32
N SER A 520 24.16 4.29 -23.55
CA SER A 520 22.94 4.40 -24.35
C SER A 520 21.69 4.70 -23.51
N THR A 521 21.81 4.82 -22.19
CA THR A 521 20.67 5.03 -21.29
C THR A 521 19.94 6.34 -21.53
N ARG A 522 20.64 7.38 -22.00
CA ARG A 522 20.05 8.72 -22.13
C ARG A 522 20.73 9.57 -23.22
N SER A 523 19.94 10.14 -24.13
CA SER A 523 20.42 11.00 -25.22
C SER A 523 20.54 12.47 -24.81
N ASP A 524 19.74 12.94 -23.86
CA ASP A 524 19.71 14.31 -23.31
C ASP A 524 20.65 14.53 -22.12
N LEU A 525 21.69 13.69 -21.98
CA LEU A 525 22.61 13.76 -20.82
C LEU A 525 23.28 15.13 -20.67
N TYR A 526 23.58 15.81 -21.78
CA TYR A 526 24.18 17.15 -21.74
C TYR A 526 23.24 18.20 -21.12
N GLU A 527 21.96 18.20 -21.51
CA GLU A 527 20.94 19.09 -20.93
C GLU A 527 20.72 18.76 -19.45
N TYR A 528 20.70 17.48 -19.10
CA TYR A 528 20.59 17.03 -17.70
C TYR A 528 21.74 17.53 -16.82
N VAL A 529 22.99 17.43 -17.29
CA VAL A 529 24.16 17.93 -16.53
C VAL A 529 24.08 19.44 -16.32
N VAL A 530 23.64 20.18 -17.34
CA VAL A 530 23.42 21.63 -17.25
C VAL A 530 22.32 21.98 -16.26
N ASP A 531 21.20 21.25 -16.28
CA ASP A 531 20.13 21.42 -15.30
C ASP A 531 20.60 21.09 -13.89
N PHE A 532 21.36 20.02 -13.71
CA PHE A 532 21.95 19.67 -12.42
C PHE A 532 22.87 20.79 -11.90
N LEU A 533 23.75 21.34 -12.74
CA LEU A 533 24.61 22.48 -12.38
C LEU A 533 23.81 23.76 -12.05
N SER A 534 22.63 23.94 -12.66
CA SER A 534 21.74 25.07 -12.39
C SER A 534 21.17 25.05 -10.96
N PHE A 535 20.93 23.85 -10.41
CA PHE A 535 20.36 23.65 -9.07
C PHE A 535 21.38 23.17 -8.02
N CYS A 536 22.64 22.92 -8.41
CA CYS A 536 23.69 22.46 -7.50
C CYS A 536 23.97 23.52 -6.42
N PRO A 537 24.08 23.15 -5.13
CA PRO A 537 24.41 24.11 -4.07
C PRO A 537 25.89 24.50 -4.05
N ASN A 538 26.80 23.64 -4.54
CA ASN A 538 28.24 23.87 -4.51
C ASN A 538 28.70 24.77 -5.66
N LEU A 539 29.03 26.02 -5.36
CA LEU A 539 29.44 27.02 -6.34
C LEU A 539 30.79 26.73 -7.00
N ASP A 540 31.73 26.10 -6.30
CA ASP A 540 33.06 25.79 -6.83
C ASP A 540 32.98 24.76 -7.96
N LEU A 541 32.10 23.76 -7.83
CA LEU A 541 31.83 22.80 -8.90
C LEU A 541 31.17 23.47 -10.09
N VAL A 542 30.23 24.39 -9.86
CA VAL A 542 29.58 25.11 -10.96
C VAL A 542 30.60 25.92 -11.76
N TRP A 543 31.52 26.63 -11.11
CA TRP A 543 32.57 27.36 -11.83
C TRP A 543 33.54 26.43 -12.58
N LYS A 544 33.92 25.30 -11.98
CA LYS A 544 34.80 24.30 -12.60
C LYS A 544 34.22 23.72 -13.90
N TYR A 545 32.92 23.42 -13.94
CA TYR A 545 32.27 22.80 -15.10
C TYR A 545 31.53 23.79 -16.02
N ALA A 546 31.33 25.05 -15.60
CA ALA A 546 30.70 26.07 -16.44
C ALA A 546 31.52 26.39 -17.69
N GLU A 547 32.86 26.39 -17.59
CA GLU A 547 33.72 26.58 -18.78
C GLU A 547 33.49 25.48 -19.81
N TRP A 548 33.45 24.22 -19.37
CA TRP A 548 33.18 23.07 -20.22
C TRP A 548 31.81 23.16 -20.91
N ALA A 549 30.75 23.51 -20.17
CA ALA A 549 29.41 23.65 -20.74
C ALA A 549 29.36 24.78 -21.78
N LEU A 550 29.94 25.94 -21.50
CA LEU A 550 29.95 27.08 -22.42
C LEU A 550 30.79 26.84 -23.68
N GLN A 551 31.88 26.05 -23.59
CA GLN A 551 32.68 25.67 -24.75
C GLN A 551 31.93 24.71 -25.69
N LYS A 552 31.07 23.83 -25.14
CA LYS A 552 30.34 22.83 -25.92
C LYS A 552 29.10 23.41 -26.59
N ASP A 553 28.23 24.09 -25.84
CA ASP A 553 27.09 24.82 -26.39
C ASP A 553 26.78 26.07 -25.56
N GLN A 554 26.97 27.23 -26.18
CA GLN A 554 26.74 28.53 -25.55
C GLN A 554 25.27 28.78 -25.19
N LYS A 555 24.30 28.22 -25.93
CA LYS A 555 22.87 28.43 -25.67
C LYS A 555 22.40 27.66 -24.45
N VAL A 556 22.79 26.38 -24.36
CA VAL A 556 22.42 25.51 -23.25
C VAL A 556 23.26 25.83 -22.02
N GLY A 557 24.57 26.04 -22.16
CA GLY A 557 25.47 26.34 -21.04
C GLY A 557 25.13 27.61 -20.25
N VAL A 558 24.49 28.60 -20.87
CA VAL A 558 24.00 29.80 -20.16
C VAL A 558 22.84 29.52 -19.22
N GLN A 559 22.10 28.42 -19.42
CA GLN A 559 20.99 28.04 -18.56
C GLN A 559 21.41 27.82 -17.11
N ILE A 560 22.67 27.41 -16.89
CA ILE A 560 23.33 27.32 -15.57
C ILE A 560 23.17 28.62 -14.78
N PHE A 561 23.30 29.77 -15.45
CA PHE A 561 23.24 31.08 -14.81
C PHE A 561 21.83 31.72 -14.85
N THR A 562 20.99 31.39 -15.84
CA THR A 562 19.65 31.99 -15.97
C THR A 562 18.62 31.31 -15.07
N ARG A 563 18.62 29.97 -15.01
CA ARG A 563 17.64 29.17 -14.24
C ARG A 563 17.89 29.20 -12.72
N ARG A 564 19.10 29.56 -12.29
CA ARG A 564 19.48 29.57 -10.87
C ARG A 564 18.79 30.68 -10.10
N THR A 565 18.01 30.32 -9.09
CA THR A 565 17.42 31.27 -8.15
C THR A 565 18.49 31.69 -7.13
N VAL A 566 18.76 32.99 -7.04
CA VAL A 566 19.77 33.51 -6.12
C VAL A 566 19.12 33.63 -4.74
N SER A 567 19.60 32.86 -3.76
CA SER A 567 19.24 33.02 -2.35
C SER A 567 20.03 34.19 -1.75
N ASP A 568 19.44 34.93 -0.80
CA ASP A 568 20.01 36.17 -0.23
C ASP A 568 21.44 36.00 0.33
N ASP A 569 21.79 34.81 0.83
CA ASP A 569 23.12 34.51 1.40
C ASP A 569 24.22 34.25 0.33
N GLN A 570 23.86 33.96 -0.92
CA GLN A 570 24.80 33.64 -2.03
C GLN A 570 24.93 34.77 -3.06
N ALA A 571 24.23 35.89 -2.85
CA ALA A 571 24.19 37.03 -3.76
C ALA A 571 25.58 37.67 -4.03
N GLY A 572 26.54 37.48 -3.12
CA GLY A 572 27.90 38.03 -3.26
C GLY A 572 28.79 37.33 -4.29
N GLN A 573 28.70 36.00 -4.42
CA GLN A 573 29.56 35.21 -5.31
C GLN A 573 29.00 35.13 -6.75
N MET A 574 27.68 35.16 -6.89
CA MET A 574 26.97 35.12 -8.18
C MET A 574 26.42 36.50 -8.55
N ASN A 575 27.29 37.51 -8.48
CA ASN A 575 26.93 38.86 -8.90
C ASN A 575 26.72 38.89 -10.43
N PRO A 576 25.65 39.52 -10.95
CA PRO A 576 25.43 39.65 -12.39
C PRO A 576 26.65 40.25 -13.10
N ASP A 577 27.35 41.19 -12.45
CA ASP A 577 28.53 41.86 -12.99
C ASP A 577 29.78 40.94 -13.06
N SER A 578 29.93 39.96 -12.17
CA SER A 578 31.02 38.97 -12.26
C SER A 578 30.75 37.91 -13.32
N ILE A 579 29.49 37.47 -13.42
CA ILE A 579 29.04 36.53 -14.46
C ILE A 579 29.19 37.18 -15.85
N ILE A 580 28.81 38.45 -16.03
CA ILE A 580 29.00 39.15 -17.31
C ILE A 580 30.49 39.26 -17.68
N LYS A 581 31.38 39.55 -16.71
CA LYS A 581 32.84 39.54 -16.97
C LYS A 581 33.34 38.17 -17.42
N TYR A 582 32.81 37.10 -16.83
CA TYR A 582 33.16 35.73 -17.19
C TYR A 582 32.62 35.33 -18.57
N LEU A 583 31.36 35.70 -18.85
CA LEU A 583 30.68 35.41 -20.11
C LEU A 583 31.18 36.28 -21.27
N HIS A 584 31.86 37.41 -21.04
CA HIS A 584 32.38 38.28 -22.10
C HIS A 584 33.26 37.54 -23.14
N LYS A 585 33.88 36.40 -22.76
CA LYS A 585 34.61 35.53 -23.70
C LYS A 585 33.71 34.85 -24.75
N TYR A 586 32.41 34.71 -24.45
CA TYR A 586 31.39 34.01 -25.22
C TYR A 586 30.25 35.00 -25.58
N GLN A 587 30.29 35.55 -26.80
CA GLN A 587 29.39 36.63 -27.23
C GLN A 587 27.91 36.22 -27.22
N GLN A 588 27.60 35.00 -27.71
CA GLN A 588 26.22 34.51 -27.76
C GLN A 588 25.67 34.24 -26.37
N ALA A 589 26.51 33.72 -25.47
CA ALA A 589 26.15 33.46 -24.10
C ALA A 589 25.85 34.76 -23.30
N THR A 590 26.68 35.79 -23.52
CA THR A 590 26.50 37.11 -22.91
C THR A 590 25.18 37.75 -23.32
N LEU A 591 24.82 37.65 -24.61
CA LEU A 591 23.56 38.18 -25.13
C LEU A 591 22.36 37.51 -24.45
N LEU A 592 22.30 36.17 -24.44
CA LEU A 592 21.18 35.43 -23.83
C LEU A 592 21.05 35.68 -22.32
N TYR A 593 22.17 35.81 -21.62
CA TYR A 593 22.14 36.13 -20.19
C TYR A 593 21.64 37.56 -19.92
N LEU A 594 22.03 38.54 -20.75
CA LEU A 594 21.55 39.91 -20.63
C LEU A 594 20.06 40.05 -21.00
N GLU A 595 19.60 39.32 -22.01
CA GLU A 595 18.17 39.21 -22.34
C GLU A 595 17.36 38.72 -21.15
N HIS A 596 17.81 37.65 -20.49
CA HIS A 596 17.18 37.12 -19.28
C HIS A 596 17.11 38.16 -18.15
N LEU A 597 18.23 38.84 -17.88
CA LEU A 597 18.28 39.84 -16.81
C LEU A 597 17.36 41.04 -17.06
N VAL A 598 17.26 41.48 -18.32
CA VAL A 598 16.53 42.69 -18.70
C VAL A 598 15.04 42.41 -18.94
N LEU A 599 14.71 41.39 -19.71
CA LEU A 599 13.34 41.10 -20.15
C LEU A 599 12.57 40.25 -19.13
N GLU A 600 13.19 39.19 -18.61
CA GLU A 600 12.52 38.26 -17.69
C GLU A 600 12.63 38.72 -16.24
N ARG A 601 13.84 39.02 -15.75
CA ARG A 601 14.06 39.47 -14.36
C ARG A 601 13.81 40.96 -14.12
N ARG A 602 13.59 41.74 -15.18
CA ARG A 602 13.29 43.20 -15.13
C ARG A 602 14.25 44.01 -14.27
N VAL A 603 15.55 43.67 -14.28
CA VAL A 603 16.57 44.37 -13.48
C VAL A 603 16.70 45.82 -13.94
N GLN A 604 16.50 46.78 -13.02
CA GLN A 604 16.50 48.22 -13.32
C GLN A 604 17.90 48.87 -13.25
N LYS A 605 18.93 48.24 -13.85
CA LYS A 605 20.30 48.78 -13.91
C LYS A 605 20.60 49.36 -15.30
N GLU A 606 20.83 50.67 -15.40
CA GLU A 606 21.06 51.39 -16.67
C GLU A 606 22.22 50.81 -17.53
N LYS A 607 23.29 50.35 -16.87
CA LYS A 607 24.47 49.77 -17.52
C LYS A 607 24.13 48.50 -18.31
N LEU A 608 23.23 47.65 -17.79
CA LEU A 608 22.88 46.37 -18.39
C LEU A 608 22.00 46.55 -19.64
N HIS A 609 21.01 47.43 -19.54
CA HIS A 609 20.14 47.80 -20.66
C HIS A 609 20.93 48.49 -21.79
N THR A 610 21.88 49.35 -21.44
CA THR A 610 22.79 49.97 -22.43
C THR A 610 23.68 48.92 -23.10
N HIS A 611 24.22 47.96 -22.34
CA HIS A 611 25.06 46.91 -22.89
C HIS A 611 24.28 45.96 -23.81
N LEU A 612 23.06 45.56 -23.43
CA LEU A 612 22.17 44.76 -24.27
C LEU A 612 21.79 45.49 -25.56
N ALA A 613 21.43 46.77 -25.48
CA ALA A 613 21.09 47.57 -26.66
C ALA A 613 22.27 47.72 -27.63
N VAL A 614 23.50 47.85 -27.10
CA VAL A 614 24.72 47.86 -27.91
C VAL A 614 24.95 46.50 -28.58
N LEU A 615 24.79 45.38 -27.88
CA LEU A 615 24.96 44.05 -28.48
C LEU A 615 23.91 43.74 -29.55
N TYR A 616 22.66 44.15 -29.35
CA TYR A 616 21.62 44.07 -30.39
C TYR A 616 21.96 44.92 -31.61
N LEU A 617 22.44 46.14 -31.39
CA LEU A 617 22.88 47.01 -32.48
C LEU A 617 24.06 46.39 -33.24
N ASP A 618 25.09 45.92 -32.53
CA ASP A 618 26.27 45.31 -33.13
C ASP A 618 25.89 44.00 -33.88
N ARG A 619 24.89 43.23 -33.40
CA ARG A 619 24.32 42.06 -34.12
C ARG A 619 23.63 42.46 -35.41
N VAL A 620 22.79 43.50 -35.39
CA VAL A 620 22.11 44.01 -36.59
C VAL A 620 23.12 44.53 -37.61
N LEU A 621 24.11 45.31 -37.17
CA LEU A 621 25.17 45.82 -38.04
C LEU A 621 26.05 44.70 -38.60
N GLY A 622 26.37 43.68 -37.81
CA GLY A 622 27.10 42.50 -38.25
C GLY A 622 26.36 41.75 -39.35
N LEU A 623 25.05 41.52 -39.21
CA LEU A 623 24.24 40.85 -40.23
C LEU A 623 24.06 41.70 -41.50
N LEU A 624 24.00 43.03 -41.38
CA LEU A 624 23.96 43.95 -42.52
C LEU A 624 25.29 44.02 -43.29
N SER A 625 26.41 43.73 -42.62
CA SER A 625 27.74 43.71 -43.24
C SER A 625 28.05 42.41 -44.01
N GLN A 626 27.23 41.36 -43.87
CA GLN A 626 27.40 40.09 -44.59
C GLN A 626 26.78 40.15 -45.99
N SER A 627 27.53 39.73 -47.01
CA SER A 627 27.08 39.64 -48.41
C SER A 627 27.08 38.18 -48.86
N PRO A 628 25.92 37.54 -49.16
CA PRO A 628 24.56 38.08 -49.14
C PRO A 628 23.95 38.14 -47.73
N SER A 629 23.19 39.20 -47.43
CA SER A 629 22.55 39.39 -46.13
C SER A 629 21.32 38.49 -45.98
N PRO A 630 21.17 37.71 -44.89
CA PRO A 630 19.96 36.96 -44.60
C PRO A 630 18.82 37.92 -44.22
N ALA A 631 17.98 38.30 -45.20
CA ALA A 631 16.93 39.30 -45.02
C ALA A 631 15.96 38.98 -43.87
N GLN A 632 15.68 37.69 -43.63
CA GLN A 632 14.80 37.23 -42.57
C GLN A 632 15.43 37.39 -41.17
N GLU A 633 16.69 37.00 -41.00
CA GLU A 633 17.39 37.13 -39.71
C GLU A 633 17.67 38.60 -39.36
N VAL A 634 17.90 39.45 -40.37
CA VAL A 634 18.02 40.91 -40.19
C VAL A 634 16.69 41.51 -39.72
N ALA A 635 15.56 41.10 -40.32
CA ALA A 635 14.25 41.58 -39.91
C ALA A 635 13.92 41.19 -38.46
N GLU A 636 14.16 39.94 -38.08
CA GLU A 636 13.96 39.44 -36.71
C GLU A 636 14.86 40.16 -35.70
N ALA A 637 16.15 40.35 -36.02
CA ALA A 637 17.08 41.07 -35.14
C ALA A 637 16.70 42.55 -34.97
N ARG A 638 16.19 43.20 -36.02
CA ARG A 638 15.68 44.58 -35.95
C ARG A 638 14.42 44.69 -35.11
N GLU A 639 13.50 43.74 -35.22
CA GLU A 639 12.29 43.73 -34.40
C GLU A 639 12.63 43.59 -32.90
N GLN A 640 13.58 42.71 -32.56
CA GLN A 640 14.07 42.56 -31.18
C GLN A 640 14.67 43.86 -30.62
N LEU A 641 15.49 44.55 -31.43
CA LEU A 641 16.06 45.84 -31.06
C LEU A 641 14.96 46.90 -30.86
N GLN A 642 14.02 47.01 -31.81
CA GLN A 642 12.92 47.98 -31.73
C GLN A 642 12.03 47.76 -30.51
N LYS A 643 11.75 46.50 -30.17
CA LYS A 643 10.97 46.13 -28.99
C LYS A 643 11.67 46.58 -27.71
N LEU A 644 12.97 46.29 -27.56
CA LEU A 644 13.75 46.71 -26.39
C LEU A 644 13.78 48.25 -26.26
N LEU A 645 13.98 48.97 -27.38
CA LEU A 645 14.03 50.43 -27.40
C LEU A 645 12.68 51.06 -27.02
N LYS A 646 11.57 50.43 -27.41
CA LYS A 646 10.21 50.89 -27.06
C LYS A 646 9.86 50.63 -25.60
N GLU A 647 10.17 49.44 -25.10
CA GLU A 647 9.76 48.95 -23.77
C GLU A 647 10.64 49.48 -22.63
N SER A 648 11.96 49.62 -22.84
CA SER A 648 12.86 50.12 -21.80
C SER A 648 13.07 51.64 -21.87
N ASN A 649 13.27 52.26 -20.71
CA ASN A 649 13.70 53.66 -20.56
C ASN A 649 15.11 53.79 -19.94
N LEU A 650 15.76 52.68 -19.61
CA LEU A 650 16.96 52.64 -18.79
C LEU A 650 18.24 52.44 -19.60
N TYR A 651 18.41 53.12 -20.73
CA TYR A 651 19.63 53.02 -21.54
C TYR A 651 20.15 54.39 -21.95
N ARG A 652 21.45 54.47 -22.25
CA ARG A 652 22.09 55.72 -22.70
C ARG A 652 21.73 56.03 -24.15
N VAL A 653 20.67 56.81 -24.33
CA VAL A 653 20.14 57.21 -25.63
C VAL A 653 21.20 57.91 -26.51
N GLN A 654 22.02 58.78 -25.92
CA GLN A 654 23.07 59.52 -26.64
C GLN A 654 24.19 58.61 -27.19
N LEU A 655 24.54 57.54 -26.47
CA LEU A 655 25.56 56.58 -26.90
C LEU A 655 25.09 55.78 -28.12
N LEU A 656 23.81 55.36 -28.11
CA LEU A 656 23.20 54.62 -29.21
C LEU A 656 22.99 55.51 -30.43
N LEU A 657 22.54 56.76 -30.24
CA LEU A 657 22.43 57.73 -31.34
C LEU A 657 23.78 58.01 -32.00
N GLY A 658 24.86 58.15 -31.22
CA GLY A 658 26.21 58.33 -31.76
C GLY A 658 26.66 57.18 -32.66
N LYS A 659 26.32 55.93 -32.31
CA LYS A 659 26.59 54.75 -33.16
C LYS A 659 25.68 54.65 -34.40
N LEU A 660 24.51 55.31 -34.39
CA LEU A 660 23.48 55.20 -35.42
C LEU A 660 23.49 56.34 -36.46
N GLN A 661 24.27 57.40 -36.24
CA GLN A 661 24.29 58.60 -37.10
C GLN A 661 24.54 58.28 -38.58
N ASP A 662 25.43 57.32 -38.84
CA ASP A 662 25.88 56.92 -40.19
C ASP A 662 25.14 55.69 -40.76
N THR A 663 24.06 55.23 -40.11
CA THR A 663 23.34 53.99 -40.47
C THR A 663 21.93 54.25 -41.00
N GLU A 664 21.44 53.37 -41.87
CA GLU A 664 20.09 53.42 -42.48
C GLU A 664 18.95 52.95 -41.53
N LEU A 665 19.23 52.78 -40.24
CA LEU A 665 18.26 52.34 -39.21
C LEU A 665 17.35 53.51 -38.75
N LEU A 666 16.54 54.04 -39.67
CA LEU A 666 15.75 55.26 -39.48
C LEU A 666 14.60 55.11 -38.45
N LEU A 667 13.98 53.93 -38.34
CA LEU A 667 12.90 53.66 -37.37
C LEU A 667 13.42 53.63 -35.92
N GLU A 668 14.57 53.00 -35.74
CA GLU A 668 15.28 52.91 -34.46
C GLU A 668 15.76 54.30 -34.03
N ARG A 669 16.25 55.12 -34.96
CA ARG A 669 16.59 56.53 -34.73
C ARG A 669 15.39 57.38 -34.32
N ALA A 670 14.26 57.25 -35.01
CA ALA A 670 13.04 57.97 -34.65
C ALA A 670 12.55 57.59 -33.24
N THR A 671 12.64 56.30 -32.87
CA THR A 671 12.29 55.82 -31.53
C THR A 671 13.20 56.44 -30.45
N LEU A 672 14.51 56.51 -30.70
CA LEU A 672 15.47 57.13 -29.78
C LEU A 672 15.27 58.63 -29.61
N HIS A 673 15.04 59.39 -30.69
CA HIS A 673 14.69 60.82 -30.61
C HIS A 673 13.39 61.03 -29.82
N GLY A 674 12.42 60.12 -29.96
CA GLY A 674 11.20 60.17 -29.16
C GLY A 674 11.42 59.98 -27.66
N LYS A 675 12.41 59.18 -27.26
CA LYS A 675 12.79 59.03 -25.84
C LYS A 675 13.52 60.27 -25.30
N LEU A 676 14.15 61.07 -26.16
CA LEU A 676 14.73 62.37 -25.79
C LEU A 676 13.70 63.51 -25.74
N GLU A 677 12.42 63.23 -25.95
CA GLU A 677 11.33 64.21 -26.09
C GLU A 677 11.49 65.16 -27.30
N GLU A 678 12.40 64.84 -28.22
CA GLU A 678 12.57 65.52 -29.51
C GLU A 678 11.56 64.96 -30.54
N HIS A 679 10.27 65.12 -30.22
CA HIS A 679 9.16 64.57 -31.00
C HIS A 679 9.08 65.16 -32.42
N ASP A 680 9.48 66.41 -32.59
CA ASP A 680 9.61 67.11 -33.87
C ASP A 680 10.57 66.39 -34.82
N LYS A 681 11.78 66.05 -34.35
CA LYS A 681 12.79 65.34 -35.14
C LYS A 681 12.36 63.90 -35.43
N ALA A 682 11.76 63.22 -34.45
CA ALA A 682 11.26 61.86 -34.61
C ALA A 682 10.16 61.77 -35.69
N LEU A 683 9.18 62.68 -35.63
CA LEU A 683 8.10 62.75 -36.62
C LEU A 683 8.62 63.20 -37.99
N HIS A 684 9.58 64.11 -38.04
CA HIS A 684 10.21 64.49 -39.31
C HIS A 684 10.93 63.30 -39.98
N ILE A 685 11.65 62.45 -39.22
CA ILE A 685 12.27 61.23 -39.76
C ILE A 685 11.22 60.26 -40.32
N LEU A 686 10.13 60.01 -39.57
CA LEU A 686 9.08 59.08 -39.99
C LEU A 686 8.32 59.57 -41.24
N VAL A 687 8.05 60.87 -41.32
CA VAL A 687 7.19 61.48 -42.36
C VAL A 687 7.98 61.95 -43.59
N HIS A 688 9.17 62.50 -43.42
CA HIS A 688 9.99 63.01 -44.54
C HIS A 688 10.99 62.00 -45.07
N GLN A 689 11.64 61.21 -44.20
CA GLN A 689 12.69 60.27 -44.63
C GLN A 689 12.14 58.88 -44.93
N LEU A 690 11.26 58.34 -44.07
CA LEU A 690 10.68 57.00 -44.24
C LEU A 690 9.37 56.98 -45.05
N LYS A 691 8.64 58.09 -45.11
CA LYS A 691 7.30 58.21 -45.72
C LYS A 691 6.30 57.16 -45.22
N ASP A 692 6.46 56.69 -43.99
CA ASP A 692 5.61 55.67 -43.37
C ASP A 692 4.59 56.36 -42.44
N PHE A 693 3.44 56.75 -43.02
CA PHE A 693 2.36 57.43 -42.30
C PHE A 693 1.71 56.56 -41.20
N PRO A 694 1.44 55.26 -41.42
CA PRO A 694 1.00 54.36 -40.36
C PRO A 694 1.98 54.26 -39.18
N ALA A 695 3.29 54.21 -39.43
CA ALA A 695 4.29 54.17 -38.36
C ALA A 695 4.33 55.48 -37.55
N ALA A 696 4.09 56.63 -38.18
CA ALA A 696 4.00 57.93 -37.51
C ALA A 696 2.76 58.03 -36.58
N GLU A 697 1.61 57.51 -37.03
CA GLU A 697 0.42 57.36 -36.18
C GLU A 697 0.68 56.41 -35.00
N GLY A 698 1.31 55.25 -35.28
CA GLY A 698 1.70 54.27 -34.27
C GLY A 698 2.67 54.83 -33.23
N TYR A 699 3.61 55.68 -33.63
CA TYR A 699 4.51 56.40 -32.73
C TYR A 699 3.76 57.35 -31.80
N CYS A 700 2.80 58.12 -32.32
CA CYS A 700 1.98 59.04 -31.49
C CYS A 700 1.15 58.29 -30.46
N LEU A 701 0.59 57.13 -30.83
CA LEU A 701 -0.13 56.25 -29.91
C LEU A 701 0.81 55.65 -28.84
N TRP A 702 2.00 55.21 -29.22
CA TRP A 702 2.99 54.67 -28.29
C TRP A 702 3.52 55.73 -27.31
N ALA A 703 3.93 56.90 -27.81
CA ALA A 703 4.47 57.98 -26.98
C ALA A 703 3.43 58.57 -26.01
N SER A 704 2.14 58.47 -26.35
CA SER A 704 1.03 58.94 -25.50
C SER A 704 0.42 57.88 -24.57
N ALA A 705 0.77 56.59 -24.70
CA ALA A 705 0.12 55.49 -23.98
C ALA A 705 0.18 55.54 -22.45
N SER A 706 1.17 56.25 -21.87
CA SER A 706 1.37 56.36 -20.42
C SER A 706 1.13 57.78 -19.87
N ARG A 707 0.68 58.71 -20.71
CA ARG A 707 0.54 60.13 -20.40
C ARG A 707 -0.90 60.61 -20.59
N ASP A 708 -1.19 61.81 -20.09
CA ASP A 708 -2.53 62.39 -20.13
C ASP A 708 -3.06 62.59 -21.55
N GLU A 709 -4.38 62.57 -21.70
CA GLU A 709 -5.11 62.87 -22.95
C GLU A 709 -4.70 64.22 -23.56
N GLU A 710 -4.24 65.18 -22.76
CA GLU A 710 -3.69 66.47 -23.23
C GLU A 710 -2.32 66.33 -23.90
N HIS A 711 -1.48 65.41 -23.43
CA HIS A 711 -0.21 65.10 -24.08
C HIS A 711 -0.44 64.36 -25.40
N ARG A 712 -1.40 63.43 -25.41
CA ARG A 712 -1.87 62.77 -26.64
C ARG A 712 -2.33 63.81 -27.66
N ARG A 713 -3.22 64.73 -27.26
CA ARG A 713 -3.67 65.84 -28.11
C ARG A 713 -2.48 66.60 -28.70
N ARG A 714 -1.52 67.04 -27.90
CA ARG A 714 -0.34 67.78 -28.38
C ARG A 714 0.46 67.02 -29.45
N LEU A 715 0.72 65.73 -29.25
CA LEU A 715 1.46 64.91 -30.22
C LEU A 715 0.71 64.74 -31.55
N PHE A 716 -0.61 64.50 -31.49
CA PHE A 716 -1.44 64.42 -32.70
C PHE A 716 -1.55 65.77 -33.43
N HIS A 717 -1.53 66.90 -32.70
CA HIS A 717 -1.47 68.23 -33.34
C HIS A 717 -0.09 68.50 -33.95
N LEU A 718 1.01 68.03 -33.34
CA LEU A 718 2.35 68.11 -33.95
C LEU A 718 2.43 67.27 -35.21
N LEU A 719 1.90 66.03 -35.22
CA LEU A 719 1.82 65.19 -36.41
C LEU A 719 0.99 65.85 -37.52
N LEU A 720 -0.16 66.42 -37.16
CA LEU A 720 -0.99 67.18 -38.11
C LEU A 720 -0.24 68.40 -38.66
N GLY A 721 0.53 69.10 -37.82
CA GLY A 721 1.39 70.20 -38.25
C GLY A 721 2.47 69.77 -39.24
N VAL A 722 3.12 68.62 -39.00
CA VAL A 722 4.14 68.04 -39.90
C VAL A 722 3.51 67.56 -41.22
N TYR A 723 2.27 67.06 -41.21
CA TYR A 723 1.55 66.72 -42.44
C TYR A 723 1.09 67.92 -43.26
N LEU A 724 0.84 69.06 -42.60
CA LEU A 724 0.35 70.30 -43.19
C LEU A 724 1.46 71.32 -43.46
N ASP A 725 2.74 70.92 -43.32
CA ASP A 725 3.90 71.77 -43.58
C ASP A 725 3.92 72.24 -45.06
N PRO A 726 3.89 73.55 -45.34
CA PRO A 726 3.81 74.09 -46.70
C PRO A 726 5.05 73.85 -47.57
N ASP A 727 6.21 73.54 -46.97
CA ASP A 727 7.50 73.47 -47.71
C ASP A 727 7.69 72.18 -48.55
N ALA A 728 6.76 71.21 -48.49
CA ALA A 728 6.81 70.01 -49.33
C ALA A 728 5.40 69.52 -49.77
N PRO A 729 4.87 69.98 -50.91
CA PRO A 729 3.56 69.55 -51.39
C PRO A 729 3.60 68.09 -51.85
N GLY A 730 2.79 67.24 -51.22
CA GLY A 730 2.57 65.86 -51.65
C GLY A 730 1.14 65.42 -51.37
N ASP A 731 0.43 64.94 -52.40
CA ASP A 731 -0.96 64.47 -52.32
C ASP A 731 -1.14 63.30 -51.34
N GLU A 732 -0.09 62.51 -51.11
CA GLU A 732 -0.14 61.39 -50.15
C GLU A 732 -0.25 61.86 -48.69
N ARG A 733 0.34 63.03 -48.36
CA ARG A 733 0.30 63.60 -47.00
C ARG A 733 -1.04 64.22 -46.68
N THR A 734 -1.68 64.85 -47.67
CA THR A 734 -3.01 65.43 -47.50
C THR A 734 -4.05 64.33 -47.29
N VAL A 735 -3.92 63.20 -48.01
CA VAL A 735 -4.73 61.99 -47.77
C VAL A 735 -4.49 61.42 -46.38
N ALA A 736 -3.23 61.26 -45.95
CA ALA A 736 -2.90 60.78 -44.60
C ALA A 736 -3.41 61.71 -43.49
N ALA A 737 -3.36 63.04 -43.69
CA ALA A 737 -3.89 64.01 -42.74
C ALA A 737 -5.42 63.94 -42.61
N VAL A 738 -6.14 63.75 -43.73
CA VAL A 738 -7.59 63.55 -43.73
C VAL A 738 -7.96 62.24 -43.03
N ASP A 739 -7.22 61.17 -43.31
CA ASP A 739 -7.41 59.86 -42.67
C ASP A 739 -7.16 59.91 -41.16
N LEU A 740 -6.09 60.58 -40.71
CA LEU A 740 -5.77 60.78 -39.30
C LEU A 740 -6.90 61.52 -38.55
N LEU A 741 -7.42 62.60 -39.13
CA LEU A 741 -8.53 63.37 -38.57
C LEU A 741 -9.81 62.52 -38.47
N ASN A 742 -10.13 61.74 -39.50
CA ASN A 742 -11.34 60.93 -39.53
C ASN A 742 -11.27 59.71 -38.59
N ARG A 743 -10.09 59.09 -38.42
CA ARG A 743 -9.89 57.93 -37.54
C ARG A 743 -9.82 58.30 -36.07
N HIS A 744 -9.15 59.40 -35.73
CA HIS A 744 -8.88 59.79 -34.33
C HIS A 744 -9.62 61.08 -33.91
N ALA A 745 -10.90 61.22 -34.29
CA ALA A 745 -11.67 62.45 -34.06
C ALA A 745 -11.77 62.93 -32.60
N GLY A 746 -11.71 62.01 -31.63
CA GLY A 746 -11.74 62.33 -30.20
C GLY A 746 -10.40 62.81 -29.62
N ALA A 747 -9.29 62.63 -30.34
CA ALA A 747 -7.94 63.01 -29.92
C ALA A 747 -7.55 64.44 -30.35
N PHE A 748 -8.43 65.15 -31.07
CA PHE A 748 -8.22 66.51 -31.53
C PHE A 748 -9.18 67.49 -30.86
N ASP A 749 -8.74 68.75 -30.69
CA ASP A 749 -9.64 69.85 -30.40
C ASP A 749 -10.17 70.40 -31.73
N ALA A 750 -11.47 70.22 -31.98
CA ALA A 750 -12.11 70.66 -33.21
C ALA A 750 -11.90 72.16 -33.48
N ALA A 751 -11.81 73.00 -32.44
CA ALA A 751 -11.60 74.43 -32.60
C ALA A 751 -10.16 74.81 -32.97
N GLN A 752 -9.17 73.98 -32.62
CA GLN A 752 -7.77 74.19 -33.01
C GLN A 752 -7.50 73.61 -34.40
N VAL A 753 -8.03 72.43 -34.71
CA VAL A 753 -7.92 71.82 -36.04
C VAL A 753 -8.53 72.71 -37.12
N LEU A 754 -9.72 73.27 -36.90
CA LEU A 754 -10.36 74.19 -37.85
C LEU A 754 -9.52 75.43 -38.19
N ARG A 755 -8.59 75.83 -37.32
CA ARG A 755 -7.68 76.96 -37.56
C ARG A 755 -6.40 76.55 -38.31
N LEU A 756 -6.01 75.28 -38.24
CA LEU A 756 -4.82 74.74 -38.89
C LEU A 756 -5.10 74.21 -40.31
N LEU A 757 -6.36 73.98 -40.67
CA LEU A 757 -6.75 73.43 -41.96
C LEU A 757 -6.58 74.45 -43.10
N PRO A 758 -6.02 74.03 -44.27
CA PRO A 758 -5.98 74.88 -45.46
C PRO A 758 -7.38 75.24 -45.98
N GLU A 759 -7.55 76.47 -46.47
CA GLU A 759 -8.85 76.97 -46.98
C GLU A 759 -9.37 76.20 -48.21
N GLY A 760 -8.52 75.42 -48.88
CA GLY A 760 -8.87 74.65 -50.09
C GLY A 760 -9.53 73.28 -49.84
N TRP A 761 -9.72 72.84 -48.59
CA TRP A 761 -10.27 71.50 -48.32
C TRP A 761 -11.79 71.45 -48.39
N SER A 762 -12.34 70.43 -49.05
CA SER A 762 -13.79 70.24 -49.10
C SER A 762 -14.33 69.73 -47.76
N LEU A 763 -15.40 70.37 -47.27
CA LEU A 763 -16.08 69.97 -46.02
C LEU A 763 -16.64 68.54 -46.05
N GLN A 764 -16.83 67.96 -47.24
CA GLN A 764 -17.31 66.58 -47.38
C GLN A 764 -16.28 65.56 -46.86
N LEU A 765 -14.98 65.80 -47.07
CA LEU A 765 -13.90 64.91 -46.62
C LEU A 765 -13.73 64.90 -45.09
N LEU A 766 -14.10 65.99 -44.43
CA LEU A 766 -14.01 66.18 -42.97
C LEU A 766 -15.32 65.87 -42.23
N ARG A 767 -16.38 65.47 -42.96
CA ARG A 767 -17.70 65.18 -42.38
C ARG A 767 -17.65 64.13 -41.25
N PRO A 768 -16.90 63.00 -41.36
CA PRO A 768 -16.81 62.02 -40.29
C PRO A 768 -16.19 62.61 -39.02
N PHE A 769 -15.08 63.34 -39.16
CA PHE A 769 -14.42 64.06 -38.07
C PHE A 769 -15.36 65.06 -37.38
N LEU A 770 -15.97 65.99 -38.12
CA LEU A 770 -16.84 67.03 -37.57
C LEU A 770 -18.08 66.44 -36.90
N SER A 771 -18.66 65.39 -37.48
CA SER A 771 -19.79 64.68 -36.89
C SER A 771 -19.39 63.95 -35.60
N GLY A 772 -18.21 63.34 -35.59
CA GLY A 772 -17.65 62.66 -34.42
C GLY A 772 -17.37 63.63 -33.27
N ALA A 773 -16.69 64.74 -33.54
CA ALA A 773 -16.36 65.77 -32.56
C ALA A 773 -17.62 66.41 -31.95
N LEU A 774 -18.62 66.76 -32.78
CA LEU A 774 -19.88 67.35 -32.31
C LEU A 774 -20.69 66.37 -31.45
N ARG A 775 -20.77 65.09 -31.87
CA ARG A 775 -21.42 64.04 -31.07
C ARG A 775 -20.70 63.81 -29.76
N GLY A 776 -19.36 63.79 -29.77
CA GLY A 776 -18.54 63.68 -28.56
C GLY A 776 -18.81 64.79 -27.56
N ALA A 777 -18.81 66.05 -28.01
CA ALA A 777 -19.12 67.21 -27.17
C ALA A 777 -20.55 67.15 -26.59
N MET A 778 -21.54 66.80 -27.43
CA MET A 778 -22.93 66.65 -26.98
C MET A 778 -23.12 65.50 -25.99
N HIS A 779 -22.43 64.37 -26.21
CA HIS A 779 -22.44 63.23 -25.31
C HIS A 779 -21.82 63.59 -23.96
N ALA A 780 -20.63 64.19 -23.94
CA ALA A 780 -19.97 64.64 -22.71
C ALA A 780 -20.86 65.58 -21.89
N ARG A 781 -21.56 66.52 -22.55
CA ARG A 781 -22.53 67.41 -21.90
C ARG A 781 -23.68 66.64 -21.24
N ARG A 782 -24.32 65.72 -21.98
CA ARG A 782 -25.45 64.92 -21.49
C ARG A 782 -25.03 63.98 -20.35
N THR A 783 -23.90 63.29 -20.48
CA THR A 783 -23.37 62.40 -19.45
C THR A 783 -23.06 63.16 -18.16
N SER A 784 -22.49 64.37 -18.27
CA SER A 784 -22.27 65.26 -17.11
C SER A 784 -23.59 65.68 -16.45
N GLN A 785 -24.64 65.95 -17.22
CA GLN A 785 -25.97 66.25 -16.68
C GLN A 785 -26.60 65.06 -15.94
N VAL A 786 -26.42 63.83 -16.44
CA VAL A 786 -26.88 62.61 -15.75
C VAL A 786 -26.11 62.39 -14.45
N ALA A 787 -24.77 62.51 -14.49
CA ALA A 787 -23.94 62.38 -13.30
C ALA A 787 -24.34 63.40 -12.21
N LEU A 788 -24.63 64.64 -12.60
CA LEU A 788 -25.17 65.67 -11.70
C LEU A 788 -26.53 65.26 -11.12
N GLY A 789 -27.42 64.70 -11.94
CA GLY A 789 -28.73 64.19 -11.50
C GLY A 789 -28.62 63.06 -10.48
N LEU A 790 -27.74 62.08 -10.73
CA LEU A 790 -27.47 60.97 -9.81
C LEU A 790 -26.88 61.45 -8.48
N ALA A 791 -25.89 62.35 -8.53
CA ALA A 791 -25.31 62.94 -7.33
C ALA A 791 -26.35 63.70 -6.50
N ARG A 792 -27.30 64.39 -7.15
CA ARG A 792 -28.43 65.04 -6.46
C ARG A 792 -29.35 64.02 -5.79
N ALA A 793 -29.67 62.91 -6.45
CA ALA A 793 -30.51 61.84 -5.90
C ALA A 793 -29.85 61.13 -4.72
N GLU A 794 -28.55 60.81 -4.82
CA GLU A 794 -27.77 60.22 -3.74
C GLU A 794 -27.75 61.14 -2.51
N ASN A 795 -27.56 62.45 -2.71
CA ASN A 795 -27.62 63.43 -1.63
C ASN A 795 -29.00 63.46 -0.94
N LEU A 796 -30.09 63.30 -1.71
CA LEU A 796 -31.44 63.20 -1.15
C LEU A 796 -31.64 61.93 -0.32
N LEU A 797 -31.15 60.77 -0.79
CA LEU A 797 -31.20 59.52 -0.04
C LEU A 797 -30.42 59.62 1.28
N LEU A 798 -29.20 60.15 1.24
CA LEU A 798 -28.39 60.37 2.44
C LEU A 798 -29.08 61.32 3.44
N LYS A 799 -29.78 62.36 2.95
CA LYS A 799 -30.59 63.24 3.80
C LYS A 799 -31.76 62.50 4.45
N HIS A 800 -32.44 61.61 3.72
CA HIS A 800 -33.51 60.78 4.26
C HIS A 800 -32.99 59.83 5.34
N ASP A 801 -31.88 59.12 5.08
CA ASP A 801 -31.25 58.24 6.06
C ASP A 801 -30.85 59.00 7.32
N ARG A 802 -30.26 60.18 7.18
CA ARG A 802 -29.91 61.06 8.30
C ARG A 802 -31.13 61.38 9.18
N LEU A 803 -32.32 61.55 8.59
CA LEU A 803 -33.55 61.80 9.33
C LEU A 803 -34.04 60.54 10.05
N LYS A 804 -33.97 59.37 9.39
CA LYS A 804 -34.34 58.08 9.98
C LYS A 804 -33.53 57.75 11.23
N TYR A 805 -32.22 58.03 11.22
CA TYR A 805 -31.34 57.82 12.37
C TYR A 805 -31.43 58.90 13.47
N ARG A 806 -32.22 59.96 13.29
CA ARG A 806 -32.46 60.99 14.31
C ARG A 806 -33.63 60.66 15.26
N GLY A 807 -34.32 59.53 15.07
CA GLY A 807 -35.55 59.21 15.79
C GLY A 807 -35.37 58.26 16.99
N GLY A 808 -35.30 58.81 18.20
CA GLY A 808 -35.56 58.10 19.45
C GLY A 808 -34.81 58.67 20.66
N PRO A 809 -35.44 58.78 21.85
CA PRO A 809 -34.73 59.14 23.08
C PRO A 809 -33.75 58.02 23.47
N VAL A 810 -32.50 58.38 23.72
CA VAL A 810 -31.47 57.44 24.22
C VAL A 810 -31.39 57.58 25.73
N PHE A 811 -31.66 56.47 26.44
CA PHE A 811 -31.61 56.42 27.90
C PHE A 811 -30.18 56.15 28.39
N VAL A 812 -29.61 57.09 29.14
CA VAL A 812 -28.30 56.95 29.79
C VAL A 812 -28.53 56.57 31.25
N SER A 813 -27.87 55.51 31.72
CA SER A 813 -27.95 55.05 33.12
C SER A 813 -26.54 54.92 33.68
N GLU A 814 -26.33 55.18 34.97
CA GLU A 814 -25.02 55.07 35.64
C GLU A 814 -24.36 53.68 35.50
N LYS A 815 -25.16 52.62 35.30
CA LYS A 815 -24.66 51.25 35.09
C LYS A 815 -24.06 50.99 33.71
N LYS A 816 -24.35 51.84 32.72
CA LYS A 816 -23.87 51.68 31.34
C LYS A 816 -22.77 52.71 31.09
N GLY A 817 -21.53 52.25 31.07
CA GLY A 817 -20.37 53.08 30.70
C GLY A 817 -20.28 53.35 29.19
N CYS A 818 -19.46 54.33 28.82
CA CYS A 818 -19.16 54.66 27.43
C CYS A 818 -18.51 53.48 26.71
N GLN A 819 -18.94 53.15 25.49
CA GLN A 819 -18.41 52.00 24.75
C GLN A 819 -16.96 52.18 24.23
N LEU A 820 -16.39 53.39 24.31
CA LEU A 820 -15.04 53.69 23.83
C LEU A 820 -14.02 53.73 24.97
N CYS A 821 -14.37 54.30 26.13
CA CYS A 821 -13.46 54.42 27.28
C CYS A 821 -13.87 53.56 28.48
N HIS A 822 -15.04 52.90 28.42
CA HIS A 822 -15.63 52.08 29.49
C HIS A 822 -15.93 52.79 30.82
N ASN A 823 -15.71 54.11 30.92
CA ASN A 823 -16.02 54.92 32.10
C ASN A 823 -17.52 55.30 32.15
N THR A 824 -18.02 55.56 33.36
CA THR A 824 -19.41 56.00 33.60
C THR A 824 -19.64 57.44 33.12
N PHE A 825 -20.90 57.78 32.85
CA PHE A 825 -21.30 59.13 32.48
C PHE A 825 -21.52 59.97 33.74
N THR A 826 -20.56 60.82 34.08
CA THR A 826 -20.66 61.76 35.22
C THR A 826 -21.35 63.07 34.84
N GLU A 827 -21.40 63.38 33.55
CA GLU A 827 -22.01 64.59 32.99
C GLU A 827 -23.17 64.22 32.04
N PRO A 828 -24.24 65.02 31.95
CA PRO A 828 -25.41 64.72 31.11
C PRO A 828 -25.13 64.80 29.60
N ASP A 829 -24.01 65.41 29.20
CA ASP A 829 -23.66 65.61 27.79
C ASP A 829 -23.09 64.33 27.16
N CYS A 830 -23.89 63.67 26.32
CA CYS A 830 -23.50 62.47 25.59
C CYS A 830 -23.78 62.58 24.09
N VAL A 831 -22.96 61.91 23.28
CA VAL A 831 -23.16 61.78 21.82
C VAL A 831 -23.62 60.36 21.54
N CYS A 832 -24.61 60.19 20.68
CA CYS A 832 -25.10 58.87 20.28
C CYS A 832 -24.47 58.44 18.96
N LEU A 833 -23.83 57.26 18.97
CA LEU A 833 -23.37 56.61 17.75
C LEU A 833 -24.54 55.92 17.02
N PRO A 834 -24.40 55.62 15.70
CA PRO A 834 -25.40 54.85 14.96
C PRO A 834 -25.73 53.55 15.71
N GLY A 835 -27.00 53.30 15.99
CA GLY A 835 -27.48 52.18 16.82
C GLY A 835 -27.91 52.56 18.25
N GLY A 836 -27.87 53.84 18.62
CA GLY A 836 -28.40 54.32 19.91
C GLY A 836 -27.45 54.10 21.10
N VAL A 837 -26.14 53.97 20.84
CA VAL A 837 -25.13 53.78 21.89
C VAL A 837 -24.59 55.14 22.35
N PRO A 838 -24.71 55.49 23.65
CA PRO A 838 -24.15 56.72 24.18
C PRO A 838 -22.62 56.61 24.32
N VAL A 839 -21.91 57.67 23.97
CA VAL A 839 -20.47 57.85 24.19
C VAL A 839 -20.19 59.27 24.70
N HIS A 840 -19.08 59.47 25.42
CA HIS A 840 -18.69 60.83 25.83
C HIS A 840 -18.38 61.69 24.59
N THR A 841 -18.70 62.98 24.69
CA THR A 841 -18.40 63.99 23.65
C THR A 841 -16.94 63.96 23.23
N HIS A 842 -16.02 63.81 24.18
CA HIS A 842 -14.58 63.73 23.93
C HIS A 842 -14.17 62.45 23.17
N CYS A 843 -14.69 61.29 23.57
CA CYS A 843 -14.39 60.01 22.90
C CYS A 843 -14.91 59.99 21.44
N ALA A 844 -16.06 60.61 21.17
CA ALA A 844 -16.57 60.78 19.81
C ALA A 844 -15.68 61.70 18.96
N ALA A 845 -15.20 62.80 19.54
CA ALA A 845 -14.29 63.73 18.85
C ALA A 845 -12.94 63.07 18.51
N GLN A 846 -12.43 62.22 19.39
CA GLN A 846 -11.18 61.47 19.19
C GLN A 846 -11.34 60.43 18.06
N ARG A 847 -12.42 59.64 18.09
CA ARG A 847 -12.76 58.71 17.00
C ARG A 847 -12.96 59.41 15.64
N ALA A 848 -13.50 60.62 15.61
CA ALA A 848 -13.66 61.37 14.37
C ALA A 848 -12.32 61.87 13.78
N ARG A 849 -11.29 62.04 14.61
CA ARG A 849 -9.92 62.35 14.17
C ARG A 849 -9.20 61.10 13.65
N ASP A 850 -9.43 59.96 14.29
CA ASP A 850 -8.81 58.68 13.93
C ASP A 850 -9.51 57.96 12.77
N SER A 851 -10.74 58.36 12.43
CA SER A 851 -11.45 57.89 11.25
C SER A 851 -10.70 58.36 10.00
N PRO A 852 -10.28 57.45 9.10
CA PRO A 852 -9.79 57.86 7.80
C PRO A 852 -10.96 58.52 7.08
N ARG A 853 -11.01 59.85 7.10
CA ARG A 853 -11.83 60.60 6.14
C ARG A 853 -11.47 60.02 4.78
N LYS A 854 -12.38 59.26 4.18
CA LYS A 854 -12.40 59.08 2.72
C LYS A 854 -12.23 60.49 2.18
N ARG A 855 -11.03 60.78 1.65
CA ARG A 855 -10.77 62.01 0.92
C ARG A 855 -11.95 62.12 -0.05
N PRO A 856 -12.75 63.19 -0.04
CA PRO A 856 -13.54 63.48 -1.22
C PRO A 856 -12.51 63.53 -2.34
N SER A 857 -12.72 62.73 -3.39
CA SER A 857 -11.99 62.85 -4.63
C SER A 857 -12.09 64.31 -5.07
N ALA A 858 -11.08 65.10 -4.75
CA ALA A 858 -10.87 66.40 -5.33
C ALA A 858 -10.47 66.13 -6.79
N ASN A 859 -11.47 65.95 -7.64
CA ASN A 859 -11.36 66.34 -9.04
C ASN A 859 -11.63 67.86 -9.05
N PRO A 860 -10.62 68.72 -9.21
CA PRO A 860 -10.87 70.07 -9.64
C PRO A 860 -11.09 70.01 -11.16
N SER A 861 -12.22 69.46 -11.60
CA SER A 861 -12.70 69.76 -12.95
C SER A 861 -13.34 71.14 -12.89
N ASN A 862 -12.51 72.17 -12.92
CA ASN A 862 -12.90 73.53 -13.28
C ASN A 862 -13.41 73.47 -14.73
N HIS A 863 -14.72 73.31 -14.89
CA HIS A 863 -15.44 73.73 -16.08
C HIS A 863 -16.29 74.94 -15.69
N THR A 864 -15.74 76.12 -15.94
CA THR A 864 -16.52 77.25 -16.45
C THR A 864 -17.03 76.94 -17.85
#